data_AF-A0A957XK46-F1
#
_entry.id   AF-A0A957XK46-F1
#
_cell.length_a   1.000
_cell.length_b   1.000
_cell.length_c   1.000
_cell.angle_alpha   90.00
_cell.angle_beta   90.00
_cell.angle_gamma   90.00
#
_symmetry.space_group_name_H-M   'P 1'
#
loop_
_entity.id
_entity.type
_entity.pdbx_description
1 polymer ?
#
loop_
_entity_poly.entity_id
_entity_poly.type
_entity_poly.pdbx_seq_one_letter_code
_entity_poly.pdbx_strand_id
1 'polypeptide(L)'
;MLEHFPRPPQDNGRGVHWSPSQYAWGQDNWSFWKEQLQAMNIKWVKLLDDGGGSAMGLVKRLVDLKIMPVVRYYREEPNPGRITSRETDTTKRYAELGAVYFETNNEPDLALEWKDRKRPPNWLDIVVDNFIIEADMLREVGGYLLFPAFGPGGRGNPFKMIVERGRRDLLDGNCALAIHNYCLGRPLDYPNDAINTQGEPLTYEEWEARGGLWAWEMDYQTVNRHRQRLVQPNANIMEDSTCFRAFEYFDALVNDAVGHSIPIFTTEGGYNVGQRAGTTYGDDPRYPKPTPEWTARLTDDMFRYIEEQAPESYFASMPWLIACRRMGVFSEGFENQGPWFTHHFDKQFGTSGVLPTVTKLNDRPGRVRQDGPVPEGMRNFYTGPDVTDRDFDDRFKYLEPQVVLDPVAQPSQSHWRLVAARWADEREAQGRAYIYVKALDETGQPLENVTFQADRGDAIDKAQTKGPIDHHWGNILMTGLLGTYKVSMAQDGLPSDRLINVGMGNEISPRNFVPTSFFLTFQKVVEDTVLPPEPIPTPEPKPEPEPTPTPEPEPTPTPTPEPEPEPEIKPEPEPVPTPEPRPDLPERKLDPRLDNLTPAVQVVPTADPSRPHWRLVQVRWANKQEAQNRGYIYLKALDETGRPIEGAFFQADRGDAIDRAPTKGAIDHYLGNYMMTGALGTYRVSMAHDNLPSDTLTNVGLGEPGAPGDRTAFFLVFQKILGQPQPVLATAPMPAAAATPPPPEPASAPPELAPLPGPPSTTGPQAVEPAERVNSAENLQAALLAAAGDYLIPVDRTAALYKYAQTKSLGQYLSAEFPLHYKDVTYRAQIFERGIVFMQSDQPNSIQVLKHTLYPDSTRPTKVVETSPKPEPKGLLQRWLRVLGLY
;
A
#
# COMPACT_ATOMS: atom_id res chain seq x y z
N MET A 1 -9.64 -43.14 6.50
CA MET A 1 -9.37 -41.96 7.34
C MET A 1 -9.16 -40.70 6.51
N LEU A 2 -8.13 -40.61 5.65
CA LEU A 2 -7.88 -39.40 4.84
C LEU A 2 -9.09 -38.95 4.00
N GLU A 3 -9.93 -39.89 3.54
CA GLU A 3 -11.15 -39.60 2.76
C GLU A 3 -12.24 -38.81 3.50
N HIS A 4 -12.17 -38.68 4.83
CA HIS A 4 -13.14 -37.94 5.63
C HIS A 4 -12.82 -36.44 5.73
N PHE A 5 -11.57 -36.05 5.47
CA PHE A 5 -11.12 -34.67 5.58
C PHE A 5 -11.64 -33.83 4.39
N PRO A 6 -12.26 -32.65 4.62
CA PRO A 6 -12.89 -31.92 3.54
C PRO A 6 -11.94 -31.43 2.44
N ARG A 7 -12.42 -31.41 1.19
CA ARG A 7 -11.66 -30.96 0.00
C ARG A 7 -12.49 -30.01 -0.85
N PRO A 8 -11.86 -29.10 -1.62
CA PRO A 8 -12.54 -28.36 -2.68
C PRO A 8 -13.00 -29.32 -3.79
N PRO A 9 -14.10 -29.03 -4.52
CA PRO A 9 -14.48 -29.79 -5.70
C PRO A 9 -13.39 -29.76 -6.78
N GLN A 10 -13.10 -30.91 -7.40
CA GLN A 10 -12.06 -31.08 -8.41
C GLN A 10 -10.65 -30.75 -7.86
N ASP A 11 -10.29 -31.33 -6.71
CA ASP A 11 -9.04 -31.03 -6.02
C ASP A 11 -7.82 -31.50 -6.85
N ASN A 12 -6.90 -30.58 -7.09
CA ASN A 12 -5.65 -30.75 -7.82
C ASN A 12 -4.41 -30.46 -6.96
N GLY A 13 -4.59 -30.15 -5.66
CA GLY A 13 -3.53 -29.74 -4.74
C GLY A 13 -2.84 -28.40 -5.07
N ARG A 14 -3.27 -27.68 -6.11
CA ARG A 14 -2.74 -26.35 -6.46
C ARG A 14 -3.27 -25.31 -5.50
N GLY A 15 -2.36 -24.56 -4.87
CA GLY A 15 -2.71 -23.41 -4.05
C GLY A 15 -1.75 -22.24 -4.22
N VAL A 16 -1.97 -21.21 -3.40
CA VAL A 16 -1.05 -20.07 -3.25
C VAL A 16 -1.27 -19.40 -1.88
N HIS A 17 -0.21 -18.83 -1.29
CA HIS A 17 -0.36 -17.91 -0.16
C HIS A 17 -0.82 -16.54 -0.67
N TRP A 18 -1.87 -15.98 -0.09
CA TRP A 18 -2.50 -14.74 -0.59
C TRP A 18 -1.60 -13.51 -0.39
N SER A 19 -1.51 -13.02 0.84
CA SER A 19 -0.80 -11.79 1.20
C SER A 19 -0.26 -11.92 2.62
N PRO A 20 0.88 -11.30 2.99
CA PRO A 20 1.48 -11.43 4.30
C PRO A 20 0.87 -10.40 5.27
N SER A 21 -0.43 -10.15 5.14
CA SER A 21 -1.19 -9.16 5.89
C SER A 21 -2.65 -9.57 6.00
N GLN A 22 -3.16 -9.54 7.23
CA GLN A 22 -4.55 -9.84 7.60
C GLN A 22 -5.61 -8.86 7.05
N TYR A 23 -5.18 -7.75 6.45
CA TYR A 23 -6.08 -6.69 5.92
C TYR A 23 -5.96 -6.49 4.41
N ALA A 24 -4.91 -7.02 3.77
CA ALA A 24 -4.55 -6.70 2.39
C ALA A 24 -5.14 -7.73 1.40
N TRP A 25 -6.46 -7.76 1.26
CA TRP A 25 -7.14 -8.85 0.53
C TRP A 25 -7.75 -8.51 -0.84
N GLY A 26 -7.79 -7.24 -1.24
CA GLY A 26 -7.98 -6.85 -2.65
C GLY A 26 -9.42 -6.56 -3.13
N GLN A 27 -10.33 -6.12 -2.25
CA GLN A 27 -11.72 -5.73 -2.61
C GLN A 27 -11.83 -4.86 -3.86
N ASP A 28 -11.01 -3.80 -3.92
CA ASP A 28 -11.01 -2.79 -5.00
C ASP A 28 -10.75 -3.35 -6.41
N ASN A 29 -10.34 -4.62 -6.52
CA ASN A 29 -10.07 -5.28 -7.80
C ASN A 29 -10.40 -6.78 -7.77
N TRP A 30 -11.51 -7.17 -7.11
CA TRP A 30 -11.86 -8.60 -6.97
C TRP A 30 -12.05 -9.32 -8.32
N SER A 31 -12.60 -8.67 -9.35
CA SER A 31 -12.82 -9.30 -10.66
C SER A 31 -11.52 -9.82 -11.28
N PHE A 32 -10.46 -9.00 -11.27
CA PHE A 32 -9.12 -9.42 -11.67
C PHE A 32 -8.65 -10.63 -10.84
N TRP A 33 -8.76 -10.58 -9.51
CA TRP A 33 -8.31 -11.66 -8.63
C TRP A 33 -9.05 -12.98 -8.86
N LYS A 34 -10.37 -12.91 -9.10
CA LYS A 34 -11.21 -14.04 -9.52
C LYS A 34 -10.71 -14.63 -10.84
N GLU A 35 -10.48 -13.81 -11.86
CA GLU A 35 -9.97 -14.25 -13.17
C GLU A 35 -8.62 -14.96 -13.03
N GLN A 36 -7.66 -14.40 -12.27
CA GLN A 36 -6.33 -15.01 -12.10
C GLN A 36 -6.40 -16.34 -11.34
N LEU A 37 -7.21 -16.45 -10.29
CA LEU A 37 -7.42 -17.69 -9.53
C LEU A 37 -8.04 -18.80 -10.41
N GLN A 38 -9.04 -18.45 -11.22
CA GLN A 38 -9.71 -19.39 -12.11
C GLN A 38 -8.80 -19.83 -13.27
N ALA A 39 -8.04 -18.90 -13.88
CA ALA A 39 -7.14 -19.21 -14.99
C ALA A 39 -6.00 -20.16 -14.61
N MET A 40 -5.37 -19.96 -13.44
CA MET A 40 -4.32 -20.86 -12.93
C MET A 40 -4.86 -22.20 -12.39
N ASN A 41 -6.19 -22.37 -12.36
CA ASN A 41 -6.93 -23.47 -11.71
C ASN A 41 -6.51 -23.69 -10.25
N ILE A 42 -6.50 -22.61 -9.45
CA ILE A 42 -6.17 -22.66 -8.02
C ILE A 42 -7.36 -23.24 -7.24
N LYS A 43 -7.10 -24.21 -6.34
CA LYS A 43 -8.11 -24.87 -5.51
C LYS A 43 -7.93 -24.62 -4.01
N TRP A 44 -6.76 -24.15 -3.58
CA TRP A 44 -6.44 -23.85 -2.18
C TRP A 44 -5.86 -22.45 -2.03
N VAL A 45 -6.27 -21.68 -1.03
CA VAL A 45 -5.69 -20.37 -0.72
C VAL A 45 -5.38 -20.24 0.76
N LYS A 46 -4.11 -20.03 1.08
CA LYS A 46 -3.66 -19.68 2.42
C LYS A 46 -3.81 -18.18 2.64
N LEU A 47 -4.39 -17.78 3.77
CA LEU A 47 -4.56 -16.38 4.15
C LEU A 47 -4.32 -16.14 5.65
N LEU A 48 -4.17 -14.86 6.01
CA LEU A 48 -4.05 -14.40 7.39
C LEU A 48 -5.34 -13.70 7.82
N ASP A 49 -5.73 -13.88 9.08
CA ASP A 49 -6.84 -13.20 9.74
C ASP A 49 -6.38 -12.61 11.08
N ASP A 50 -6.95 -11.48 11.50
CA ASP A 50 -6.61 -10.81 12.76
C ASP A 50 -7.21 -11.48 14.01
N GLY A 51 -7.98 -12.55 13.83
CA GLY A 51 -8.78 -13.24 14.87
C GLY A 51 -10.22 -12.75 14.98
N GLY A 52 -10.56 -11.62 14.36
CA GLY A 52 -11.91 -11.04 14.34
C GLY A 52 -12.69 -11.35 13.05
N GLY A 53 -12.06 -11.94 12.04
CA GLY A 53 -12.64 -12.10 10.70
C GLY A 53 -12.30 -10.93 9.77
N SER A 54 -11.15 -10.28 9.91
CA SER A 54 -10.64 -9.29 8.93
C SER A 54 -10.59 -9.83 7.49
N ALA A 55 -10.37 -11.14 7.31
CA ALA A 55 -10.37 -11.82 6.02
C ALA A 55 -11.75 -12.41 5.62
N MET A 56 -12.83 -12.14 6.37
CA MET A 56 -14.15 -12.75 6.17
C MET A 56 -14.71 -12.54 4.76
N GLY A 57 -14.58 -11.34 4.20
CA GLY A 57 -15.01 -11.06 2.82
C GLY A 57 -14.25 -11.86 1.76
N LEU A 58 -12.93 -12.06 1.93
CA LEU A 58 -12.13 -12.89 1.03
C LEU A 58 -12.57 -14.36 1.10
N VAL A 59 -12.75 -14.90 2.32
CA VAL A 59 -13.17 -16.30 2.51
C VAL A 59 -14.51 -16.58 1.82
N LYS A 60 -15.53 -15.74 2.03
CA LYS A 60 -16.83 -15.86 1.35
C LYS A 60 -16.68 -15.97 -0.18
N ARG A 61 -15.79 -15.16 -0.76
CA ARG A 61 -15.55 -15.10 -2.20
C ARG A 61 -14.75 -16.29 -2.74
N LEU A 62 -13.81 -16.82 -1.96
CA LEU A 62 -13.11 -18.08 -2.27
C LEU A 62 -14.07 -19.28 -2.23
N VAL A 63 -14.93 -19.33 -1.20
CA VAL A 63 -15.98 -20.35 -1.03
C VAL A 63 -17.00 -20.31 -2.17
N ASP A 64 -17.42 -19.13 -2.63
CA ASP A 64 -18.27 -18.97 -3.82
C ASP A 64 -17.62 -19.59 -5.08
N LEU A 65 -16.32 -19.32 -5.29
CA LEU A 65 -15.50 -19.90 -6.36
C LEU A 65 -15.11 -21.38 -6.16
N LYS A 66 -15.55 -22.02 -5.06
CA LYS A 66 -15.24 -23.41 -4.69
C LYS A 66 -13.74 -23.66 -4.45
N ILE A 67 -13.04 -22.65 -3.94
CA ILE A 67 -11.64 -22.65 -3.54
C ILE A 67 -11.57 -22.77 -2.00
N MET A 68 -10.81 -23.73 -1.48
CA MET A 68 -10.71 -23.99 -0.04
C MET A 68 -9.74 -23.01 0.65
N PRO A 69 -10.19 -22.22 1.63
CA PRO A 69 -9.31 -21.37 2.41
C PRO A 69 -8.63 -22.15 3.54
N VAL A 70 -7.35 -21.83 3.79
CA VAL A 70 -6.64 -22.20 5.02
C VAL A 70 -6.31 -20.91 5.78
N VAL A 71 -6.82 -20.78 7.01
CA VAL A 71 -6.86 -19.51 7.76
C VAL A 71 -5.84 -19.53 8.89
N ARG A 72 -4.82 -18.65 8.86
CA ARG A 72 -3.94 -18.40 10.00
C ARG A 72 -4.46 -17.25 10.84
N TYR A 73 -4.62 -17.45 12.14
CA TYR A 73 -4.78 -16.35 13.08
C TYR A 73 -3.40 -15.72 13.33
N TYR A 74 -3.19 -14.53 12.76
CA TYR A 74 -1.91 -13.84 12.82
C TYR A 74 -1.68 -13.19 14.19
N ARG A 75 -0.52 -13.48 14.78
CA ARG A 75 -0.02 -12.92 16.04
C ARG A 75 1.49 -12.69 15.84
N GLU A 76 2.04 -11.56 16.30
CA GLU A 76 3.44 -11.18 16.02
C GLU A 76 4.47 -12.01 16.81
N GLU A 77 4.18 -12.30 18.08
CA GLU A 77 4.93 -13.26 18.91
C GLU A 77 3.91 -14.26 19.49
N PRO A 78 3.47 -15.29 18.73
CA PRO A 78 2.37 -16.17 19.14
C PRO A 78 2.70 -16.96 20.41
N ASN A 79 3.94 -17.38 20.63
CA ASN A 79 4.32 -18.24 21.75
C ASN A 79 4.76 -17.43 22.99
N PRO A 80 4.44 -17.86 24.23
CA PRO A 80 3.71 -19.08 24.63
C PRO A 80 2.17 -18.92 24.64
N GLY A 81 1.63 -17.88 24.00
CA GLY A 81 0.20 -17.60 24.00
C GLY A 81 -0.61 -18.56 23.11
N ARG A 82 -1.91 -18.61 23.40
CA ARG A 82 -2.92 -19.38 22.67
C ARG A 82 -4.08 -18.49 22.21
N ILE A 83 -4.92 -18.99 21.33
CA ILE A 83 -6.18 -18.34 20.92
C ILE A 83 -7.19 -18.22 22.08
N THR A 84 -8.20 -17.37 21.88
CA THR A 84 -9.27 -17.08 22.85
C THR A 84 -10.66 -17.42 22.29
N SER A 85 -11.72 -17.09 23.04
CA SER A 85 -13.09 -17.20 22.52
C SER A 85 -13.31 -16.36 21.26
N ARG A 86 -12.63 -15.21 21.11
CA ARG A 86 -12.73 -14.34 19.92
C ARG A 86 -12.39 -15.10 18.63
N GLU A 87 -11.25 -15.78 18.62
CA GLU A 87 -10.80 -16.57 17.48
C GLU A 87 -11.65 -17.85 17.32
N THR A 88 -12.21 -18.38 18.40
CA THR A 88 -13.13 -19.55 18.37
C THR A 88 -14.49 -19.19 17.75
N ASP A 89 -15.07 -18.05 18.13
CA ASP A 89 -16.29 -17.48 17.54
C ASP A 89 -16.08 -17.10 16.06
N THR A 90 -14.86 -16.68 15.70
CA THR A 90 -14.44 -16.47 14.30
C THR A 90 -14.27 -17.79 13.55
N THR A 91 -13.69 -18.82 14.18
CA THR A 91 -13.56 -20.18 13.61
C THR A 91 -14.94 -20.74 13.26
N LYS A 92 -15.90 -20.61 14.18
CA LYS A 92 -17.29 -21.06 13.96
C LYS A 92 -17.90 -20.45 12.70
N ARG A 93 -17.83 -19.11 12.56
CA ARG A 93 -18.35 -18.39 11.38
C ARG A 93 -17.67 -18.86 10.09
N TYR A 94 -16.38 -19.16 10.14
CA TYR A 94 -15.66 -19.71 8.98
C TYR A 94 -16.08 -21.14 8.64
N ALA A 95 -16.25 -22.02 9.63
CA ALA A 95 -16.71 -23.39 9.43
C ALA A 95 -18.16 -23.43 8.89
N GLU A 96 -19.05 -22.55 9.37
CA GLU A 96 -20.41 -22.35 8.84
C GLU A 96 -20.40 -21.92 7.36
N LEU A 97 -19.40 -21.13 6.93
CA LEU A 97 -19.16 -20.81 5.52
C LEU A 97 -18.46 -21.94 4.73
N GLY A 98 -17.94 -22.96 5.39
CA GLY A 98 -17.20 -24.05 4.75
C GLY A 98 -15.69 -23.82 4.56
N ALA A 99 -15.11 -22.82 5.23
CA ALA A 99 -13.66 -22.70 5.42
C ALA A 99 -13.28 -23.39 6.73
N VAL A 100 -12.67 -24.57 6.65
CA VAL A 100 -12.59 -25.52 7.79
C VAL A 100 -11.19 -25.79 8.32
N TYR A 101 -10.14 -25.24 7.71
CA TYR A 101 -8.74 -25.50 8.08
C TYR A 101 -8.08 -24.26 8.69
N PHE A 102 -7.49 -24.43 9.88
CA PHE A 102 -7.01 -23.33 10.72
C PHE A 102 -5.60 -23.54 11.26
N GLU A 103 -4.88 -22.44 11.48
CA GLU A 103 -3.60 -22.40 12.19
C GLU A 103 -3.61 -21.27 13.23
N THR A 104 -3.19 -21.59 14.45
CA THR A 104 -3.21 -20.68 15.61
C THR A 104 -1.84 -20.06 15.93
N ASN A 105 -0.78 -20.57 15.31
CA ASN A 105 0.62 -20.40 15.71
C ASN A 105 1.54 -20.60 14.49
N ASN A 106 2.81 -20.19 14.57
CA ASN A 106 3.79 -20.23 13.49
C ASN A 106 5.19 -20.56 14.00
N GLU A 107 5.99 -21.25 13.17
CA GLU A 107 7.44 -21.53 13.31
C GLU A 107 7.98 -21.54 14.76
N PRO A 108 7.39 -22.33 15.68
CA PRO A 108 7.67 -22.19 17.11
C PRO A 108 9.04 -22.75 17.50
N ASP A 109 9.78 -23.33 16.55
CA ASP A 109 11.19 -23.67 16.71
C ASP A 109 12.13 -22.47 16.43
N LEU A 110 11.63 -21.37 15.86
CA LEU A 110 12.36 -20.12 15.69
C LEU A 110 12.17 -19.20 16.90
N ALA A 111 13.27 -18.59 17.37
CA ALA A 111 13.22 -17.70 18.53
C ALA A 111 12.42 -16.40 18.30
N LEU A 112 12.14 -16.04 17.04
CA LEU A 112 11.39 -14.83 16.68
C LEU A 112 9.87 -14.94 16.94
N GLU A 113 9.32 -16.16 16.97
CA GLU A 113 7.89 -16.44 17.20
C GLU A 113 7.54 -16.54 18.69
N TRP A 114 8.47 -16.18 19.58
CA TRP A 114 8.33 -16.24 21.03
C TRP A 114 8.46 -14.86 21.65
N LYS A 115 7.68 -14.62 22.71
CA LYS A 115 7.69 -13.35 23.43
C LYS A 115 9.10 -12.87 23.82
N ASP A 116 9.37 -11.58 23.62
CA ASP A 116 10.68 -10.93 23.78
C ASP A 116 11.80 -11.58 22.95
N ARG A 117 11.45 -12.32 21.88
CA ARG A 117 12.31 -13.20 21.07
C ARG A 117 13.07 -14.28 21.84
N LYS A 118 12.41 -14.93 22.81
CA LYS A 118 13.03 -15.93 23.72
C LYS A 118 12.29 -17.27 23.72
N ARG A 119 12.70 -18.19 22.84
CA ARG A 119 12.28 -19.60 22.90
C ARG A 119 12.87 -20.29 24.15
N PRO A 120 12.06 -20.86 25.06
CA PRO A 120 12.55 -21.56 26.25
C PRO A 120 13.04 -22.98 25.91
N PRO A 121 13.79 -23.66 26.80
CA PRO A 121 14.27 -25.02 26.54
C PRO A 121 13.14 -26.04 26.33
N ASN A 122 12.03 -25.92 27.05
CA ASN A 122 10.84 -26.77 26.96
C ASN A 122 9.78 -26.23 25.99
N TRP A 123 10.19 -25.50 24.95
CA TRP A 123 9.29 -24.88 23.98
C TRP A 123 8.31 -25.87 23.34
N LEU A 124 8.75 -27.08 23.01
CA LEU A 124 7.93 -28.07 22.31
C LEU A 124 6.82 -28.63 23.21
N ASP A 125 7.05 -28.76 24.52
CA ASP A 125 5.99 -29.12 25.47
C ASP A 125 4.89 -28.05 25.50
N ILE A 126 5.27 -26.77 25.58
CA ILE A 126 4.33 -25.64 25.61
C ILE A 126 3.51 -25.59 24.31
N VAL A 127 4.13 -25.85 23.15
CA VAL A 127 3.46 -25.90 21.85
C VAL A 127 2.48 -27.06 21.79
N VAL A 128 2.87 -28.25 22.24
CA VAL A 128 2.01 -29.44 22.26
C VAL A 128 0.85 -29.28 23.25
N ASP A 129 1.11 -28.75 24.44
CA ASP A 129 0.08 -28.47 25.46
C ASP A 129 -0.96 -27.45 24.94
N ASN A 130 -0.50 -26.35 24.32
CA ASN A 130 -1.39 -25.38 23.69
C ASN A 130 -2.16 -25.99 22.51
N PHE A 131 -1.49 -26.70 21.59
CA PHE A 131 -2.13 -27.32 20.43
C PHE A 131 -3.25 -28.29 20.83
N ILE A 132 -3.06 -29.09 21.89
CA ILE A 132 -4.10 -29.99 22.40
C ILE A 132 -5.35 -29.21 22.87
N ILE A 133 -5.14 -28.11 23.59
CA ILE A 133 -6.23 -27.26 24.11
C ILE A 133 -6.95 -26.53 22.95
N GLU A 134 -6.19 -25.99 22.00
CA GLU A 134 -6.73 -25.28 20.84
C GLU A 134 -7.46 -26.25 19.89
N ALA A 135 -6.99 -27.48 19.73
CA ALA A 135 -7.65 -28.50 18.91
C ALA A 135 -9.02 -28.90 19.48
N ASP A 136 -9.16 -29.01 20.81
CA ASP A 136 -10.48 -29.22 21.43
C ASP A 136 -11.41 -28.01 21.20
N MET A 137 -10.90 -26.79 21.42
CA MET A 137 -11.67 -25.56 21.20
C MET A 137 -12.20 -25.42 19.77
N LEU A 138 -11.37 -25.74 18.76
CA LEU A 138 -11.78 -25.63 17.36
C LEU A 138 -12.65 -26.81 16.90
N ARG A 139 -12.44 -28.01 17.46
CA ARG A 139 -13.28 -29.20 17.20
C ARG A 139 -14.76 -28.95 17.52
N GLU A 140 -15.05 -28.31 18.66
CA GLU A 140 -16.43 -28.00 19.08
C GLU A 140 -17.17 -27.05 18.11
N VAL A 141 -16.45 -26.30 17.27
CA VAL A 141 -16.99 -25.36 16.29
C VAL A 141 -16.75 -25.77 14.83
N GLY A 142 -16.34 -27.02 14.58
CA GLY A 142 -16.18 -27.59 13.23
C GLY A 142 -14.87 -27.24 12.52
N GLY A 143 -13.86 -26.74 13.25
CA GLY A 143 -12.53 -26.44 12.71
C GLY A 143 -11.53 -27.58 12.87
N TYR A 144 -10.79 -27.87 11.79
CA TYR A 144 -9.63 -28.74 11.78
C TYR A 144 -8.37 -27.92 12.03
N LEU A 145 -7.74 -28.10 13.20
CA LEU A 145 -6.48 -27.44 13.53
C LEU A 145 -5.31 -28.17 12.86
N LEU A 146 -4.51 -27.43 12.08
CA LEU A 146 -3.22 -27.89 11.60
C LEU A 146 -2.19 -27.73 12.72
N PHE A 147 -1.38 -28.76 12.95
CA PHE A 147 -0.23 -28.63 13.84
C PHE A 147 0.74 -27.57 13.27
N PRO A 148 1.28 -26.64 14.08
CA PRO A 148 2.05 -25.52 13.56
C PRO A 148 3.30 -25.95 12.80
N ALA A 149 3.52 -25.36 11.63
CA ALA A 149 4.72 -25.58 10.85
C ALA A 149 5.98 -25.21 11.65
N PHE A 150 7.02 -26.03 11.56
CA PHE A 150 8.37 -25.64 11.93
C PHE A 150 9.04 -24.91 10.76
N GLY A 151 10.01 -24.05 11.05
CA GLY A 151 10.80 -23.38 10.02
C GLY A 151 11.63 -24.37 9.18
N PRO A 152 12.13 -23.95 7.99
CA PRO A 152 12.84 -24.85 7.06
C PRO A 152 14.02 -25.62 7.70
N GLY A 153 13.85 -26.94 7.83
CA GLY A 153 14.81 -27.88 8.44
C GLY A 153 14.62 -28.12 9.94
N GLY A 154 13.61 -27.50 10.57
CA GLY A 154 13.28 -27.56 12.00
C GLY A 154 12.95 -28.97 12.51
N ARG A 155 13.13 -29.21 13.83
CA ARG A 155 13.17 -30.56 14.42
C ARG A 155 12.42 -30.72 15.73
N GLY A 156 11.84 -31.90 15.89
CA GLY A 156 11.09 -32.39 17.06
C GLY A 156 10.15 -33.51 16.62
N ASN A 157 9.61 -34.31 17.56
CA ASN A 157 8.50 -35.22 17.28
C ASN A 157 7.29 -34.85 18.17
N PRO A 158 6.49 -33.84 17.76
CA PRO A 158 5.30 -33.43 18.52
C PRO A 158 4.23 -34.52 18.55
N PHE A 159 4.11 -35.32 17.49
CA PHE A 159 3.05 -36.33 17.36
C PHE A 159 3.16 -37.42 18.42
N LYS A 160 4.39 -37.88 18.67
CA LYS A 160 4.68 -38.77 19.80
C LYS A 160 4.32 -38.12 21.15
N MET A 161 4.69 -36.85 21.35
CA MET A 161 4.39 -36.12 22.59
C MET A 161 2.87 -35.89 22.80
N ILE A 162 2.08 -35.79 21.72
CA ILE A 162 0.61 -35.74 21.73
C ILE A 162 0.02 -37.10 22.15
N VAL A 163 0.56 -38.21 21.61
CA VAL A 163 0.15 -39.58 21.97
C VAL A 163 0.54 -39.92 23.42
N GLU A 164 1.71 -39.51 23.89
CA GLU A 164 2.17 -39.66 25.28
C GLU A 164 1.31 -38.88 26.29
N ARG A 165 0.66 -37.80 25.85
CA ARG A 165 -0.38 -37.06 26.61
C ARG A 165 -1.78 -37.67 26.50
N GLY A 166 -1.91 -38.84 25.87
CA GLY A 166 -3.17 -39.56 25.68
C GLY A 166 -4.08 -39.01 24.58
N ARG A 167 -3.60 -38.08 23.74
CA ARG A 167 -4.42 -37.33 22.76
C ARG A 167 -4.26 -37.81 21.32
N ARG A 168 -4.14 -39.14 21.16
CA ARG A 168 -4.17 -39.82 19.85
C ARG A 168 -5.43 -39.47 19.04
N ASP A 169 -6.58 -39.24 19.70
CA ASP A 169 -7.86 -38.91 19.09
C ASP A 169 -7.81 -37.68 18.15
N LEU A 170 -6.88 -36.75 18.39
CA LEU A 170 -6.68 -35.59 17.53
C LEU A 170 -6.06 -36.01 16.18
N LEU A 171 -5.05 -36.87 16.22
CA LEU A 171 -4.33 -37.36 15.04
C LEU A 171 -5.13 -38.42 14.25
N ASP A 172 -5.96 -39.21 14.93
CA ASP A 172 -6.82 -40.22 14.29
C ASP A 172 -7.94 -39.61 13.40
N GLY A 173 -8.24 -38.30 13.49
CA GLY A 173 -9.25 -37.71 12.59
C GLY A 173 -9.69 -36.24 12.75
N ASN A 174 -9.10 -35.41 13.62
CA ASN A 174 -9.52 -33.99 13.78
C ASN A 174 -8.41 -32.97 13.48
N CYS A 175 -7.18 -33.42 13.30
CA CYS A 175 -6.04 -32.55 13.04
C CYS A 175 -5.33 -32.89 11.74
N ALA A 176 -4.65 -31.88 11.21
CA ALA A 176 -3.78 -31.96 10.04
C ALA A 176 -2.40 -31.39 10.41
N LEU A 177 -1.52 -31.21 9.42
CA LEU A 177 -0.20 -30.63 9.60
C LEU A 177 0.05 -29.48 8.63
N ALA A 178 0.57 -28.36 9.14
CA ALA A 178 1.20 -27.32 8.34
C ALA A 178 2.71 -27.60 8.22
N ILE A 179 3.31 -27.36 7.05
CA ILE A 179 4.77 -27.39 6.85
C ILE A 179 5.25 -26.16 6.08
N HIS A 180 6.44 -25.66 6.45
CA HIS A 180 7.16 -24.60 5.73
C HIS A 180 8.37 -25.20 5.00
N ASN A 181 8.19 -25.56 3.74
CA ASN A 181 9.15 -26.34 2.95
C ASN A 181 9.72 -25.56 1.75
N TYR A 182 10.16 -24.31 1.99
CA TYR A 182 10.86 -23.50 1.00
C TYR A 182 11.95 -24.30 0.27
N CYS A 183 11.91 -24.31 -1.05
CA CYS A 183 12.84 -25.09 -1.87
C CYS A 183 14.24 -24.46 -1.93
N LEU A 184 14.38 -23.17 -1.58
CA LEU A 184 15.66 -22.44 -1.51
C LEU A 184 16.52 -22.59 -2.80
N GLY A 185 15.89 -22.66 -3.98
CA GLY A 185 16.57 -22.85 -5.26
C GLY A 185 17.12 -24.28 -5.53
N ARG A 186 16.84 -25.25 -4.66
CA ARG A 186 17.22 -26.67 -4.81
C ARG A 186 16.15 -27.46 -5.57
N PRO A 187 16.50 -28.58 -6.24
CA PRO A 187 15.52 -29.40 -6.96
C PRO A 187 14.60 -30.18 -5.99
N LEU A 188 13.49 -30.71 -6.50
CA LEU A 188 12.45 -31.38 -5.70
C LEU A 188 12.93 -32.64 -4.98
N ASP A 189 13.95 -33.31 -5.51
CA ASP A 189 14.54 -34.54 -4.98
C ASP A 189 15.55 -34.33 -3.84
N TYR A 190 15.92 -33.08 -3.53
CA TYR A 190 16.77 -32.73 -2.38
C TYR A 190 16.25 -33.35 -1.07
N PRO A 191 17.10 -33.98 -0.23
CA PRO A 191 18.57 -33.97 -0.27
C PRO A 191 19.20 -35.13 -1.06
N ASN A 192 18.44 -35.87 -1.88
CA ASN A 192 18.92 -37.06 -2.59
C ASN A 192 19.37 -36.80 -4.04
N ASP A 193 19.39 -35.54 -4.47
CA ASP A 193 19.78 -35.11 -5.80
C ASP A 193 21.26 -35.37 -6.12
N ALA A 194 21.59 -35.45 -7.41
CA ALA A 194 22.95 -35.72 -7.89
C ALA A 194 23.96 -34.60 -7.53
N ILE A 195 23.51 -33.36 -7.33
CA ILE A 195 24.37 -32.25 -6.90
C ILE A 195 24.76 -32.43 -5.42
N ASN A 196 23.83 -32.81 -4.54
CA ASN A 196 24.12 -33.08 -3.13
C ASN A 196 24.91 -34.38 -2.95
N THR A 197 24.50 -35.46 -3.63
CA THR A 197 25.00 -36.83 -3.37
C THR A 197 26.25 -37.21 -4.18
N GLN A 198 26.48 -36.61 -5.35
CA GLN A 198 27.58 -36.96 -6.26
C GLN A 198 28.45 -35.75 -6.65
N GLY A 199 28.02 -34.52 -6.33
CA GLY A 199 28.74 -33.29 -6.71
C GLY A 199 28.72 -33.01 -8.21
N GLU A 200 27.65 -33.44 -8.91
CA GLU A 200 27.51 -33.39 -10.37
C GLU A 200 27.96 -32.04 -10.98
N PRO A 201 28.88 -32.03 -11.96
CA PRO A 201 29.40 -30.79 -12.53
C PRO A 201 28.36 -30.05 -13.38
N LEU A 202 28.50 -28.73 -13.43
CA LEU A 202 27.73 -27.78 -14.24
C LEU A 202 28.55 -27.37 -15.47
N THR A 203 27.95 -27.29 -16.66
CA THR A 203 28.63 -26.71 -17.85
C THR A 203 28.59 -25.17 -17.84
N TYR A 204 29.33 -24.52 -18.76
CA TYR A 204 29.23 -23.06 -18.92
C TYR A 204 27.83 -22.65 -19.40
N GLU A 205 27.28 -23.40 -20.36
CA GLU A 205 25.99 -23.16 -20.99
C GLU A 205 24.85 -23.31 -19.97
N GLU A 206 24.92 -24.33 -19.10
CA GLU A 206 23.98 -24.48 -17.99
C GLU A 206 24.10 -23.37 -16.95
N TRP A 207 25.33 -22.94 -16.63
CA TRP A 207 25.58 -21.84 -15.70
C TRP A 207 24.96 -20.54 -16.22
N GLU A 208 25.15 -20.25 -17.50
CA GLU A 208 24.61 -19.08 -18.20
C GLU A 208 23.07 -19.16 -18.29
N ALA A 209 22.51 -20.28 -18.74
CA ALA A 209 21.06 -20.50 -18.86
C ALA A 209 20.32 -20.47 -17.51
N ARG A 210 21.00 -20.76 -16.40
CA ARG A 210 20.45 -20.64 -15.03
C ARG A 210 20.60 -19.21 -14.45
N GLY A 211 21.12 -18.24 -15.22
CA GLY A 211 21.21 -16.82 -14.87
C GLY A 211 22.62 -16.28 -14.61
N GLY A 212 23.67 -17.04 -14.93
CA GLY A 212 25.06 -16.60 -14.93
C GLY A 212 25.52 -15.92 -13.63
N LEU A 213 26.35 -14.87 -13.75
CA LEU A 213 26.90 -14.15 -12.59
C LEU A 213 25.84 -13.59 -11.63
N TRP A 214 24.61 -13.29 -12.07
CA TRP A 214 23.57 -12.83 -11.15
C TRP A 214 23.07 -13.96 -10.24
N ALA A 215 22.81 -15.13 -10.83
CA ALA A 215 22.26 -16.29 -10.12
C ALA A 215 23.32 -17.02 -9.27
N TRP A 216 24.58 -17.03 -9.72
CA TRP A 216 25.67 -17.79 -9.10
C TRP A 216 26.65 -16.95 -8.27
N GLU A 217 26.83 -15.67 -8.58
CA GLU A 217 27.86 -14.76 -7.99
C GLU A 217 29.32 -15.19 -8.19
N MET A 218 29.55 -16.30 -8.87
CA MET A 218 30.87 -16.89 -9.15
C MET A 218 30.85 -17.62 -10.51
N ASP A 219 32.02 -17.87 -11.07
CA ASP A 219 32.20 -18.65 -12.29
C ASP A 219 31.82 -20.14 -12.10
N TYR A 220 31.47 -20.81 -13.21
CA TYR A 220 31.06 -22.22 -13.20
C TYR A 220 32.17 -23.16 -12.70
N GLN A 221 33.45 -22.85 -12.92
CA GLN A 221 34.54 -23.66 -12.36
C GLN A 221 34.58 -23.57 -10.84
N THR A 222 34.25 -22.41 -10.25
CA THR A 222 34.14 -22.21 -8.80
C THR A 222 32.92 -22.93 -8.24
N VAL A 223 31.76 -22.87 -8.90
CA VAL A 223 30.59 -23.72 -8.55
C VAL A 223 30.99 -25.20 -8.52
N ASN A 224 31.68 -25.69 -9.55
CA ASN A 224 32.09 -27.09 -9.63
C ASN A 224 33.09 -27.50 -8.53
N ARG A 225 34.04 -26.62 -8.16
CA ARG A 225 34.91 -26.84 -7.00
C ARG A 225 34.12 -26.91 -5.68
N HIS A 226 33.02 -26.15 -5.55
CA HIS A 226 32.14 -26.25 -4.39
C HIS A 226 31.31 -27.54 -4.38
N ARG A 227 30.72 -27.93 -5.52
CA ARG A 227 29.98 -29.20 -5.65
C ARG A 227 30.84 -30.41 -5.27
N GLN A 228 32.05 -30.50 -5.81
CA GLN A 228 33.00 -31.58 -5.52
C GLN A 228 33.55 -31.55 -4.08
N ARG A 229 33.62 -30.38 -3.43
CA ARG A 229 34.09 -30.25 -2.03
C ARG A 229 33.01 -30.53 -0.99
N LEU A 230 31.74 -30.41 -1.36
CA LEU A 230 30.58 -30.44 -0.45
C LEU A 230 29.63 -31.61 -0.79
N VAL A 231 30.18 -32.74 -1.25
CA VAL A 231 29.40 -33.96 -1.53
C VAL A 231 28.96 -34.63 -0.23
N GLN A 232 27.69 -35.03 -0.16
CA GLN A 232 27.07 -35.74 0.95
C GLN A 232 26.48 -37.07 0.44
N PRO A 233 27.30 -38.12 0.24
CA PRO A 233 26.88 -39.33 -0.49
C PRO A 233 25.84 -40.17 0.27
N ASN A 234 25.73 -39.99 1.59
CA ASN A 234 24.78 -40.69 2.47
C ASN A 234 23.59 -39.80 2.89
N ALA A 235 23.41 -38.64 2.25
CA ALA A 235 22.34 -37.71 2.58
C ALA A 235 20.96 -38.39 2.49
N ASN A 236 20.09 -38.12 3.45
CA ASN A 236 18.77 -38.71 3.54
C ASN A 236 17.77 -37.73 4.16
N ILE A 237 16.49 -37.90 3.81
CA ILE A 237 15.41 -36.97 4.18
C ILE A 237 15.14 -36.91 5.70
N MET A 238 15.60 -37.92 6.46
CA MET A 238 15.51 -37.92 7.92
C MET A 238 16.65 -37.11 8.58
N GLU A 239 17.79 -36.97 7.91
CA GLU A 239 18.91 -36.12 8.33
C GLU A 239 18.82 -34.69 7.78
N ASP A 240 18.23 -34.45 6.60
CA ASP A 240 17.97 -33.11 6.07
C ASP A 240 16.57 -33.00 5.43
N SER A 241 15.66 -32.33 6.14
CA SER A 241 14.27 -32.06 5.76
C SER A 241 14.03 -30.61 5.31
N THR A 242 15.05 -29.87 4.85
CA THR A 242 14.97 -28.40 4.68
C THR A 242 14.10 -27.93 3.52
N CYS A 243 13.97 -28.72 2.44
CA CYS A 243 13.31 -28.31 1.19
C CYS A 243 12.02 -29.12 0.93
N PHE A 244 11.46 -29.02 -0.28
CA PHE A 244 10.15 -29.58 -0.70
C PHE A 244 9.71 -30.89 -0.02
N ARG A 245 10.58 -31.91 0.01
CA ARG A 245 10.31 -33.25 0.59
C ARG A 245 10.16 -33.29 2.11
N ALA A 246 10.17 -32.16 2.81
CA ALA A 246 9.89 -32.07 4.25
C ALA A 246 8.61 -32.80 4.69
N PHE A 247 7.59 -32.91 3.81
CA PHE A 247 6.38 -33.68 4.09
C PHE A 247 6.70 -35.15 4.41
N GLU A 248 7.69 -35.77 3.76
CA GLU A 248 8.09 -37.17 4.02
C GLU A 248 8.65 -37.35 5.44
N TYR A 249 9.48 -36.40 5.90
CA TYR A 249 10.03 -36.40 7.25
C TYR A 249 8.92 -36.34 8.31
N PHE A 250 7.98 -35.40 8.16
CA PHE A 250 6.89 -35.30 9.12
C PHE A 250 5.87 -36.43 9.01
N ASP A 251 5.53 -36.91 7.82
CA ASP A 251 4.62 -38.06 7.64
C ASP A 251 5.20 -39.33 8.28
N ALA A 252 6.53 -39.53 8.18
CA ALA A 252 7.21 -40.61 8.88
C ALA A 252 7.12 -40.49 10.41
N LEU A 253 7.22 -39.28 10.98
CA LEU A 253 7.04 -39.06 12.42
C LEU A 253 5.58 -39.27 12.89
N VAL A 254 4.59 -38.93 12.07
CA VAL A 254 3.18 -39.21 12.36
C VAL A 254 2.93 -40.73 12.29
N ASN A 255 3.42 -41.40 11.25
CA ASN A 255 3.28 -42.85 11.09
C ASN A 255 3.96 -43.64 12.22
N ASP A 256 5.13 -43.20 12.72
CA ASP A 256 5.77 -43.75 13.93
C ASP A 256 4.90 -43.58 15.19
N ALA A 257 4.20 -42.45 15.32
CA ALA A 257 3.37 -42.14 16.49
C ALA A 257 1.99 -42.83 16.50
N VAL A 258 1.32 -42.97 15.34
CA VAL A 258 -0.07 -43.47 15.27
C VAL A 258 -0.32 -44.62 14.27
N GLY A 259 0.63 -44.95 13.39
CA GLY A 259 0.52 -46.07 12.44
C GLY A 259 -0.20 -45.75 11.13
N HIS A 260 -0.44 -44.47 10.83
CA HIS A 260 -0.97 -43.99 9.54
C HIS A 260 -0.61 -42.51 9.34
N SER A 261 -0.72 -42.04 8.10
CA SER A 261 -0.60 -40.62 7.74
C SER A 261 -1.82 -39.78 8.14
N ILE A 262 -1.63 -38.47 8.21
CA ILE A 262 -2.70 -37.44 8.34
C ILE A 262 -2.60 -36.45 7.15
N PRO A 263 -3.55 -35.52 6.95
CA PRO A 263 -3.42 -34.48 5.93
C PRO A 263 -2.24 -33.54 6.21
N ILE A 264 -1.43 -33.28 5.20
CA ILE A 264 -0.26 -32.40 5.24
C ILE A 264 -0.44 -31.30 4.19
N PHE A 265 -0.24 -30.06 4.61
CA PHE A 265 -0.35 -28.86 3.80
C PHE A 265 0.97 -28.10 3.80
N THR A 266 1.51 -27.81 2.61
CA THR A 266 2.48 -26.72 2.49
C THR A 266 1.72 -25.41 2.60
N THR A 267 1.87 -24.74 3.73
CA THR A 267 1.18 -23.50 4.10
C THR A 267 2.02 -22.28 3.78
N GLU A 268 3.33 -22.45 3.71
CA GLU A 268 4.30 -21.47 3.24
C GLU A 268 5.47 -22.22 2.58
N GLY A 269 6.13 -21.65 1.57
CA GLY A 269 7.26 -22.30 0.89
C GLY A 269 7.17 -22.32 -0.63
N GLY A 270 7.66 -23.40 -1.24
CA GLY A 270 7.83 -23.51 -2.69
C GLY A 270 9.07 -22.76 -3.21
N TYR A 271 8.98 -22.19 -4.41
CA TYR A 271 10.09 -21.50 -5.07
C TYR A 271 9.91 -19.99 -5.09
N ASN A 272 10.99 -19.27 -4.74
CA ASN A 272 11.04 -17.82 -4.69
C ASN A 272 12.14 -17.26 -5.59
N VAL A 273 11.87 -16.11 -6.22
CA VAL A 273 12.85 -15.40 -7.04
C VAL A 273 13.97 -14.89 -6.14
N GLY A 274 15.22 -15.03 -6.57
CA GLY A 274 16.39 -14.49 -5.87
C GLY A 274 16.78 -15.20 -4.57
N GLN A 275 15.91 -16.06 -4.01
CA GLN A 275 16.17 -16.80 -2.77
C GLN A 275 17.34 -17.77 -2.95
N ARG A 276 18.31 -17.70 -2.05
CA ARG A 276 19.51 -18.56 -2.09
C ARG A 276 19.31 -19.83 -1.27
N ALA A 277 19.92 -20.92 -1.71
CA ALA A 277 20.14 -22.11 -0.89
C ALA A 277 20.90 -21.72 0.39
N GLY A 278 20.33 -22.00 1.57
CA GLY A 278 21.02 -21.85 2.86
C GLY A 278 20.53 -20.74 3.81
N THR A 279 19.36 -20.12 3.62
CA THR A 279 18.88 -19.00 4.47
C THR A 279 18.70 -19.31 5.97
N THR A 280 18.73 -20.58 6.41
CA THR A 280 18.80 -20.98 7.83
C THR A 280 20.17 -21.53 8.29
N TYR A 281 21.08 -21.93 7.38
CA TYR A 281 22.33 -22.63 7.72
C TYR A 281 23.59 -22.11 7.01
N GLY A 282 23.50 -20.98 6.33
CA GLY A 282 24.58 -20.35 5.56
C GLY A 282 24.57 -20.76 4.09
N ASP A 283 24.98 -19.80 3.23
CA ASP A 283 24.93 -19.89 1.78
C ASP A 283 25.55 -21.19 1.22
N ASP A 284 24.75 -21.94 0.46
CA ASP A 284 25.11 -23.19 -0.21
C ASP A 284 25.38 -22.93 -1.71
N PRO A 285 26.64 -22.73 -2.12
CA PRO A 285 27.01 -22.29 -3.47
C PRO A 285 26.89 -23.38 -4.55
N ARG A 286 26.34 -24.56 -4.24
CA ARG A 286 26.12 -25.64 -5.20
C ARG A 286 24.91 -25.40 -6.12
N TYR A 287 23.98 -24.55 -5.67
CA TYR A 287 22.70 -24.25 -6.30
C TYR A 287 22.57 -22.74 -6.63
N PRO A 288 21.87 -22.38 -7.73
CA PRO A 288 21.68 -20.98 -8.13
C PRO A 288 20.54 -20.32 -7.34
N LYS A 289 20.55 -18.99 -7.29
CA LYS A 289 19.32 -18.22 -7.03
C LYS A 289 18.37 -18.40 -8.23
N PRO A 290 17.08 -18.72 -8.04
CA PRO A 290 16.13 -18.74 -9.15
C PRO A 290 15.92 -17.35 -9.79
N THR A 291 16.00 -17.26 -11.11
CA THR A 291 15.45 -16.12 -11.88
C THR A 291 13.91 -16.21 -11.92
N PRO A 292 13.16 -15.18 -12.33
CA PRO A 292 11.70 -15.29 -12.52
C PRO A 292 11.29 -16.46 -13.41
N GLU A 293 12.00 -16.66 -14.52
CA GLU A 293 11.76 -17.76 -15.46
C GLU A 293 12.12 -19.13 -14.85
N TRP A 294 13.23 -19.24 -14.09
CA TRP A 294 13.58 -20.49 -13.43
C TRP A 294 12.62 -20.83 -12.28
N THR A 295 12.14 -19.81 -11.55
CA THR A 295 11.09 -19.92 -10.52
C THR A 295 9.80 -20.45 -11.13
N ALA A 296 9.39 -19.93 -12.30
CA ALA A 296 8.20 -20.39 -13.01
C ALA A 296 8.30 -21.85 -13.44
N ARG A 297 9.45 -22.28 -13.98
CA ARG A 297 9.66 -23.67 -14.39
C ARG A 297 9.65 -24.62 -13.19
N LEU A 298 10.40 -24.29 -12.13
CA LEU A 298 10.47 -25.09 -10.89
C LEU A 298 9.12 -25.15 -10.14
N THR A 299 8.35 -24.07 -10.09
CA THR A 299 6.99 -24.06 -9.49
C THR A 299 6.03 -24.93 -10.28
N ASP A 300 6.14 -24.94 -11.61
CA ASP A 300 5.31 -25.79 -12.45
C ASP A 300 5.68 -27.28 -12.39
N ASP A 301 6.96 -27.59 -12.21
CA ASP A 301 7.45 -28.96 -11.94
C ASP A 301 6.96 -29.44 -10.55
N MET A 302 6.98 -28.56 -9.55
CA MET A 302 6.43 -28.82 -8.21
C MET A 302 4.94 -29.17 -8.25
N PHE A 303 4.13 -28.39 -8.99
CA PHE A 303 2.71 -28.70 -9.13
C PHE A 303 2.45 -29.97 -9.95
N ARG A 304 3.26 -30.27 -10.98
CA ARG A 304 3.17 -31.57 -11.67
C ARG A 304 3.45 -32.75 -10.74
N TYR A 305 4.47 -32.66 -9.87
CA TYR A 305 4.69 -33.68 -8.85
C TYR A 305 3.46 -33.84 -7.93
N ILE A 306 2.86 -32.73 -7.48
CA ILE A 306 1.64 -32.76 -6.64
C ILE A 306 0.46 -33.41 -7.36
N GLU A 307 0.25 -33.10 -8.65
CA GLU A 307 -0.86 -33.60 -9.46
C GLU A 307 -0.69 -35.06 -9.93
N GLU A 308 0.53 -35.60 -9.94
CA GLU A 308 0.86 -36.88 -10.59
C GLU A 308 1.54 -37.93 -9.68
N GLN A 309 2.22 -37.52 -8.61
CA GLN A 309 3.17 -38.37 -7.86
C GLN A 309 3.03 -38.27 -6.33
N ALA A 310 2.45 -37.19 -5.80
CA ALA A 310 2.38 -36.97 -4.34
C ALA A 310 1.44 -37.94 -3.60
N PRO A 311 1.85 -38.49 -2.44
CA PRO A 311 1.05 -39.40 -1.63
C PRO A 311 -0.25 -38.73 -1.15
N GLU A 312 -1.34 -39.49 -0.99
CA GLU A 312 -2.67 -38.96 -0.63
C GLU A 312 -2.69 -38.07 0.62
N SER A 313 -1.75 -38.30 1.55
CA SER A 313 -1.53 -37.51 2.76
C SER A 313 -1.11 -36.06 2.47
N TYR A 314 -0.37 -35.80 1.39
CA TYR A 314 -0.03 -34.43 0.99
C TYR A 314 -1.21 -33.82 0.23
N PHE A 315 -1.99 -32.96 0.87
CA PHE A 315 -3.25 -32.45 0.33
C PHE A 315 -2.99 -31.36 -0.72
N ALA A 316 -2.26 -30.31 -0.35
CA ALA A 316 -2.04 -29.15 -1.20
C ALA A 316 -0.74 -28.40 -0.87
N SER A 317 -0.30 -27.57 -1.83
CA SER A 317 0.82 -26.64 -1.65
C SER A 317 0.41 -25.21 -1.99
N MET A 318 0.57 -24.31 -1.01
CA MET A 318 0.26 -22.88 -1.10
C MET A 318 1.57 -22.07 -1.02
N PRO A 319 2.38 -22.05 -2.11
CA PRO A 319 3.66 -21.36 -2.13
C PRO A 319 3.54 -19.85 -1.93
N TRP A 320 4.64 -19.26 -1.48
CA TRP A 320 4.74 -17.85 -1.10
C TRP A 320 5.17 -16.99 -2.30
N LEU A 321 4.39 -16.02 -2.78
CA LEU A 321 3.00 -15.68 -2.50
C LEU A 321 2.37 -14.96 -3.71
N ILE A 322 1.07 -14.66 -3.71
CA ILE A 322 0.42 -14.04 -4.89
C ILE A 322 0.83 -12.56 -5.08
N ALA A 323 0.80 -11.71 -4.05
CA ALA A 323 1.09 -10.28 -4.19
C ALA A 323 1.42 -9.55 -2.87
N CYS A 324 2.19 -8.46 -2.97
CA CYS A 324 2.43 -7.51 -1.87
C CYS A 324 1.92 -6.10 -2.22
N ARG A 325 2.69 -5.28 -2.97
CA ARG A 325 2.35 -3.89 -3.28
C ARG A 325 1.01 -3.74 -4.02
N ARG A 326 0.66 -4.70 -4.90
CA ARG A 326 -0.62 -4.73 -5.63
C ARG A 326 -1.84 -4.92 -4.69
N MET A 327 -1.63 -5.37 -3.46
CA MET A 327 -2.63 -5.46 -2.39
C MET A 327 -2.45 -4.40 -1.28
N GLY A 328 -1.50 -3.46 -1.46
CA GLY A 328 -1.21 -2.41 -0.48
C GLY A 328 -0.15 -2.75 0.58
N VAL A 329 0.57 -3.87 0.44
CA VAL A 329 1.67 -4.25 1.36
C VAL A 329 3.01 -3.75 0.84
N PHE A 330 3.56 -2.71 1.48
CA PHE A 330 4.80 -2.05 1.06
C PHE A 330 6.02 -2.58 1.84
N SER A 331 6.50 -3.78 1.48
CA SER A 331 7.68 -4.42 2.07
C SER A 331 8.67 -4.89 1.01
N GLU A 332 9.85 -4.27 0.93
CA GLU A 332 10.93 -4.75 0.06
C GLU A 332 11.34 -6.18 0.43
N GLY A 333 11.28 -6.55 1.72
CA GLY A 333 11.64 -7.88 2.20
C GLY A 333 10.77 -9.00 1.63
N PHE A 334 9.52 -8.71 1.25
CA PHE A 334 8.63 -9.67 0.59
C PHE A 334 8.68 -9.54 -0.95
N GLU A 335 8.80 -8.32 -1.48
CA GLU A 335 8.93 -8.09 -2.93
C GLU A 335 10.21 -8.73 -3.50
N ASN A 336 11.31 -8.70 -2.76
CA ASN A 336 12.57 -9.39 -3.07
C ASN A 336 12.40 -10.92 -3.28
N GLN A 337 11.32 -11.53 -2.80
CA GLN A 337 11.08 -12.99 -2.86
C GLN A 337 10.26 -13.40 -4.10
N GLY A 338 9.83 -12.44 -4.92
CA GLY A 338 9.03 -12.66 -6.12
C GLY A 338 7.57 -13.06 -5.86
N PRO A 339 6.74 -12.16 -5.29
CA PRO A 339 5.28 -12.31 -5.37
C PRO A 339 4.84 -12.42 -6.83
N TRP A 340 3.90 -13.30 -7.14
CA TRP A 340 3.53 -13.63 -8.53
C TRP A 340 3.06 -12.42 -9.35
N PHE A 341 2.46 -11.42 -8.71
CA PHE A 341 2.10 -10.13 -9.29
C PHE A 341 2.93 -9.00 -8.68
N THR A 342 4.12 -8.76 -9.25
CA THR A 342 5.04 -7.69 -8.85
C THR A 342 5.70 -6.98 -10.03
N HIS A 343 5.95 -5.68 -9.86
CA HIS A 343 6.81 -4.87 -10.75
C HIS A 343 8.29 -4.85 -10.32
N HIS A 344 8.66 -5.52 -9.23
CA HIS A 344 10.02 -5.47 -8.66
C HIS A 344 11.09 -5.92 -9.66
N PHE A 345 10.78 -6.93 -10.48
CA PHE A 345 11.72 -7.57 -11.40
C PHE A 345 11.71 -7.01 -12.83
N ASP A 346 10.78 -6.11 -13.16
CA ASP A 346 10.53 -5.62 -14.54
C ASP A 346 11.81 -5.07 -15.19
N LYS A 347 12.52 -4.18 -14.49
CA LYS A 347 13.75 -3.54 -14.99
C LYS A 347 14.96 -4.47 -15.13
N GLN A 348 14.93 -5.64 -14.48
CA GLN A 348 16.05 -6.57 -14.48
C GLN A 348 15.82 -7.75 -15.44
N PHE A 349 14.59 -8.23 -15.55
CA PHE A 349 14.24 -9.45 -16.28
C PHE A 349 13.23 -9.24 -17.42
N GLY A 350 12.80 -8.00 -17.68
CA GLY A 350 11.81 -7.71 -18.74
C GLY A 350 10.39 -8.17 -18.41
N THR A 351 10.09 -8.41 -17.13
CA THR A 351 8.71 -8.65 -16.67
C THR A 351 7.88 -7.35 -16.73
N SER A 352 6.56 -7.45 -16.51
CA SER A 352 5.65 -6.29 -16.59
C SER A 352 4.53 -6.40 -15.55
N GLY A 353 4.91 -6.40 -14.26
CA GLY A 353 3.95 -6.51 -13.15
C GLY A 353 3.44 -7.92 -12.83
N VAL A 354 3.91 -8.92 -13.59
CA VAL A 354 3.51 -10.33 -13.52
C VAL A 354 4.76 -11.19 -13.76
N LEU A 355 4.96 -12.21 -12.93
CA LEU A 355 6.04 -13.20 -13.11
C LEU A 355 5.62 -14.32 -14.06
N PRO A 356 6.56 -14.96 -14.81
CA PRO A 356 6.25 -16.04 -15.75
C PRO A 356 5.52 -17.25 -15.13
N THR A 357 5.56 -17.40 -13.80
CA THR A 357 4.80 -18.41 -13.05
C THR A 357 3.31 -18.35 -13.35
N VAL A 358 2.72 -17.15 -13.44
CA VAL A 358 1.29 -16.98 -13.73
C VAL A 358 0.96 -17.49 -15.13
N THR A 359 1.73 -17.05 -16.14
CA THR A 359 1.59 -17.52 -17.53
C THR A 359 1.70 -19.04 -17.61
N LYS A 360 2.73 -19.63 -16.97
CA LYS A 360 2.99 -21.08 -17.05
C LYS A 360 1.92 -21.93 -16.35
N LEU A 361 1.23 -21.39 -15.34
CA LEU A 361 0.09 -22.04 -14.69
C LEU A 361 -1.24 -21.85 -15.43
N ASN A 362 -1.42 -20.73 -16.14
CA ASN A 362 -2.55 -20.50 -17.05
C ASN A 362 -2.47 -21.41 -18.29
N ASP A 363 -1.28 -21.53 -18.89
CA ASP A 363 -1.04 -22.34 -20.09
C ASP A 363 -1.19 -23.85 -19.84
N ARG A 364 -1.06 -24.30 -18.58
CA ARG A 364 -1.16 -25.71 -18.19
C ARG A 364 -2.37 -25.97 -17.27
N PRO A 365 -3.50 -26.49 -17.80
CA PRO A 365 -4.70 -26.74 -17.00
C PRO A 365 -4.41 -27.67 -15.82
N GLY A 366 -5.04 -27.39 -14.67
CA GLY A 366 -4.92 -28.22 -13.48
C GLY A 366 -5.55 -29.60 -13.65
N ARG A 367 -4.81 -30.64 -13.23
CA ARG A 367 -5.26 -32.04 -13.26
C ARG A 367 -5.94 -32.39 -11.93
N VAL A 368 -7.20 -32.80 -11.98
CA VAL A 368 -7.88 -33.35 -10.80
C VAL A 368 -7.14 -34.62 -10.34
N ARG A 369 -6.80 -34.65 -9.06
CA ARG A 369 -6.07 -35.73 -8.39
C ARG A 369 -6.99 -36.54 -7.48
N GLN A 370 -7.86 -35.88 -6.74
CA GLN A 370 -8.80 -36.50 -5.80
C GLN A 370 -10.05 -35.64 -5.68
N ASP A 371 -11.14 -36.23 -5.20
CA ASP A 371 -12.31 -35.50 -4.69
C ASP A 371 -12.58 -35.99 -3.26
N GLY A 372 -13.27 -35.19 -2.46
CA GLY A 372 -13.57 -35.51 -1.07
C GLY A 372 -14.84 -34.81 -0.56
N PRO A 373 -15.12 -34.88 0.74
CA PRO A 373 -16.27 -34.22 1.34
C PRO A 373 -16.22 -32.70 1.14
N VAL A 374 -17.07 -32.18 0.24
CA VAL A 374 -17.21 -30.72 0.06
C VAL A 374 -18.03 -30.15 1.23
N PRO A 375 -17.53 -29.16 1.99
CA PRO A 375 -18.27 -28.53 3.09
C PRO A 375 -19.63 -27.97 2.66
N GLU A 376 -20.60 -27.95 3.57
CA GLU A 376 -21.98 -27.56 3.23
C GLU A 376 -22.08 -26.10 2.75
N GLY A 377 -21.45 -25.15 3.46
CA GLY A 377 -21.39 -23.74 3.04
C GLY A 377 -20.70 -23.52 1.69
N MET A 378 -19.77 -24.40 1.29
CA MET A 378 -19.15 -24.37 -0.04
C MET A 378 -20.08 -24.88 -1.16
N ARG A 379 -21.16 -25.61 -0.84
CA ARG A 379 -22.16 -26.01 -1.84
C ARG A 379 -23.01 -24.79 -2.22
N ASN A 380 -23.78 -24.26 -1.28
CA ASN A 380 -24.82 -23.25 -1.52
C ASN A 380 -24.50 -21.94 -0.76
N PHE A 381 -23.50 -21.18 -1.21
CA PHE A 381 -23.11 -19.94 -0.55
C PHE A 381 -24.17 -18.82 -0.67
N TYR A 382 -24.75 -18.61 -1.86
CA TYR A 382 -25.92 -17.74 -2.01
C TYR A 382 -27.21 -18.53 -1.79
N THR A 383 -28.12 -17.94 -1.01
CA THR A 383 -29.40 -18.55 -0.60
C THR A 383 -30.63 -17.79 -1.13
N GLY A 384 -30.42 -16.69 -1.85
CA GLY A 384 -31.50 -15.97 -2.55
C GLY A 384 -31.99 -16.68 -3.81
N PRO A 385 -33.07 -16.18 -4.43
CA PRO A 385 -33.54 -16.70 -5.72
C PRO A 385 -32.53 -16.40 -6.83
N ASP A 386 -32.65 -17.11 -7.95
CA ASP A 386 -31.86 -16.79 -9.15
C ASP A 386 -32.20 -15.38 -9.66
N VAL A 387 -31.16 -14.66 -10.09
CA VAL A 387 -31.21 -13.27 -10.58
C VAL A 387 -30.64 -13.13 -11.99
N THR A 388 -30.50 -14.24 -12.74
CA THR A 388 -30.38 -14.19 -14.21
C THR A 388 -31.44 -13.25 -14.81
N ASP A 389 -31.06 -12.56 -15.90
CA ASP A 389 -31.89 -11.56 -16.58
C ASP A 389 -32.23 -10.31 -15.73
N ARG A 390 -31.32 -9.92 -14.82
CA ARG A 390 -31.34 -8.65 -14.05
C ARG A 390 -29.93 -8.07 -13.87
N ASP A 391 -29.80 -6.74 -13.87
CA ASP A 391 -28.54 -6.03 -13.65
C ASP A 391 -28.27 -5.84 -12.15
N PHE A 392 -27.85 -6.93 -11.49
CA PHE A 392 -27.67 -7.00 -10.04
C PHE A 392 -26.19 -7.12 -9.64
N ASP A 393 -25.79 -6.35 -8.64
CA ASP A 393 -24.44 -6.35 -8.08
C ASP A 393 -24.14 -7.69 -7.36
N ASP A 394 -23.21 -8.49 -7.93
CA ASP A 394 -22.73 -9.77 -7.36
C ASP A 394 -22.27 -9.63 -5.89
N ARG A 395 -21.99 -8.41 -5.40
CA ARG A 395 -21.61 -8.20 -4.00
C ARG A 395 -22.73 -8.48 -2.99
N PHE A 396 -24.00 -8.45 -3.38
CA PHE A 396 -25.14 -8.66 -2.47
C PHE A 396 -25.07 -9.97 -1.66
N LYS A 397 -24.52 -11.04 -2.25
CA LYS A 397 -24.37 -12.35 -1.59
C LYS A 397 -23.24 -12.42 -0.55
N TYR A 398 -22.30 -11.47 -0.53
CA TYR A 398 -21.24 -11.42 0.49
C TYR A 398 -21.62 -10.53 1.69
N LEU A 399 -22.70 -9.74 1.59
CA LEU A 399 -23.28 -8.96 2.69
C LEU A 399 -23.97 -9.88 3.73
N GLU A 400 -24.14 -9.39 4.94
CA GLU A 400 -24.73 -10.13 6.06
C GLU A 400 -25.79 -9.27 6.81
N PRO A 401 -27.04 -9.75 6.99
CA PRO A 401 -27.65 -10.85 6.23
C PRO A 401 -27.60 -10.58 4.71
N GLN A 402 -27.60 -11.64 3.89
CA GLN A 402 -27.52 -11.51 2.43
C GLN A 402 -28.63 -10.59 1.91
N VAL A 403 -28.27 -9.63 1.06
CA VAL A 403 -29.26 -8.83 0.35
C VAL A 403 -29.85 -9.72 -0.74
N VAL A 404 -31.17 -9.92 -0.70
CA VAL A 404 -31.87 -10.85 -1.61
C VAL A 404 -33.13 -10.20 -2.18
N LEU A 405 -33.53 -10.70 -3.34
CA LEU A 405 -34.78 -10.37 -3.99
C LEU A 405 -35.93 -11.19 -3.37
N ASP A 406 -37.04 -10.53 -3.03
CA ASP A 406 -38.36 -11.11 -2.73
C ASP A 406 -39.27 -10.75 -3.92
N PRO A 407 -39.36 -11.60 -4.96
CA PRO A 407 -40.02 -11.28 -6.23
C PRO A 407 -41.54 -11.47 -6.17
N VAL A 408 -42.27 -10.83 -7.09
CA VAL A 408 -43.73 -10.99 -7.19
C VAL A 408 -44.11 -12.46 -7.49
N ALA A 409 -44.78 -13.10 -6.52
CA ALA A 409 -45.11 -14.53 -6.57
C ALA A 409 -46.12 -14.94 -7.67
N GLN A 410 -46.85 -13.99 -8.27
CA GLN A 410 -47.73 -14.19 -9.41
C GLN A 410 -47.49 -13.07 -10.46
N PRO A 411 -46.46 -13.20 -11.31
CA PRO A 411 -46.02 -12.14 -12.22
C PRO A 411 -46.90 -11.99 -13.48
N SER A 412 -48.06 -12.66 -13.55
CA SER A 412 -48.99 -12.51 -14.67
C SER A 412 -49.60 -11.11 -14.71
N GLN A 413 -50.06 -10.61 -13.56
CA GLN A 413 -50.64 -9.27 -13.44
C GLN A 413 -49.58 -8.17 -13.59
N SER A 414 -50.01 -7.00 -14.07
CA SER A 414 -49.19 -5.79 -14.11
C SER A 414 -48.53 -5.48 -12.75
N HIS A 415 -47.21 -5.32 -12.73
CA HIS A 415 -46.42 -5.21 -11.49
C HIS A 415 -45.14 -4.39 -11.69
N TRP A 416 -44.49 -4.00 -10.60
CA TRP A 416 -43.18 -3.36 -10.63
C TRP A 416 -42.06 -4.40 -10.48
N ARG A 417 -41.25 -4.58 -11.52
CA ARG A 417 -40.09 -5.49 -11.54
C ARG A 417 -38.80 -4.73 -11.19
N LEU A 418 -38.00 -5.23 -10.26
CA LEU A 418 -36.69 -4.64 -9.94
C LEU A 418 -35.65 -5.07 -10.99
N VAL A 419 -35.45 -4.28 -12.04
CA VAL A 419 -34.63 -4.68 -13.20
C VAL A 419 -33.14 -4.45 -13.00
N ALA A 420 -32.74 -3.47 -12.18
CA ALA A 420 -31.35 -3.25 -11.79
C ALA A 420 -31.23 -2.89 -10.30
N ALA A 421 -30.18 -3.37 -9.65
CA ALA A 421 -29.90 -3.10 -8.24
C ALA A 421 -28.39 -3.09 -7.96
N ARG A 422 -27.88 -1.95 -7.49
CA ARG A 422 -26.45 -1.75 -7.20
C ARG A 422 -26.21 -1.37 -5.75
N TRP A 423 -25.20 -1.94 -5.12
CA TRP A 423 -24.66 -1.47 -3.83
C TRP A 423 -23.56 -0.43 -4.07
N ALA A 424 -23.32 0.40 -3.06
CA ALA A 424 -22.19 1.32 -3.03
C ALA A 424 -21.54 1.23 -1.65
N ASP A 425 -20.27 0.81 -1.62
CA ASP A 425 -19.47 0.81 -0.40
C ASP A 425 -19.19 2.24 0.12
N GLU A 426 -18.47 2.36 1.24
CA GLU A 426 -18.15 3.65 1.87
C GLU A 426 -17.44 4.66 0.93
N ARG A 427 -16.56 4.16 0.05
CA ARG A 427 -15.79 4.97 -0.91
C ARG A 427 -16.67 5.37 -2.09
N GLU A 428 -17.44 4.43 -2.63
CA GLU A 428 -18.40 4.66 -3.71
C GLU A 428 -19.54 5.60 -3.31
N ALA A 429 -20.03 5.45 -2.08
CA ALA A 429 -21.10 6.26 -1.51
C ALA A 429 -20.59 7.63 -1.02
N GLN A 430 -19.29 7.80 -0.78
CA GLN A 430 -18.67 9.07 -0.36
C GLN A 430 -19.29 9.61 0.95
N GLY A 431 -19.52 8.72 1.92
CA GLY A 431 -20.18 9.06 3.20
C GLY A 431 -21.70 9.22 3.14
N ARG A 432 -22.35 8.83 2.04
CA ARG A 432 -23.81 8.85 1.88
C ARG A 432 -24.44 7.56 2.36
N ALA A 433 -25.56 7.66 3.08
CA ALA A 433 -26.34 6.52 3.57
C ALA A 433 -27.78 6.56 3.01
N TYR A 434 -27.96 6.38 1.70
CA TYR A 434 -29.26 6.51 1.05
C TYR A 434 -29.66 5.29 0.22
N ILE A 435 -30.96 5.04 0.19
CA ILE A 435 -31.63 4.21 -0.81
C ILE A 435 -32.08 5.16 -1.93
N TYR A 436 -31.45 5.09 -3.09
CA TYR A 436 -31.85 5.78 -4.30
C TYR A 436 -32.75 4.89 -5.14
N VAL A 437 -33.89 5.41 -5.59
CA VAL A 437 -34.84 4.67 -6.44
C VAL A 437 -35.17 5.45 -7.70
N LYS A 438 -35.18 4.74 -8.82
CA LYS A 438 -35.64 5.17 -10.14
C LYS A 438 -36.78 4.26 -10.59
N ALA A 439 -37.78 4.85 -11.22
CA ALA A 439 -38.88 4.13 -11.86
C ALA A 439 -38.78 4.31 -13.38
N LEU A 440 -39.07 3.25 -14.13
CA LEU A 440 -39.19 3.23 -15.58
C LEU A 440 -40.59 2.75 -15.98
N ASP A 441 -41.10 3.19 -17.13
CA ASP A 441 -42.31 2.66 -17.75
C ASP A 441 -42.06 1.33 -18.49
N GLU A 442 -43.13 0.75 -19.04
CA GLU A 442 -43.09 -0.47 -19.84
C GLU A 442 -42.18 -0.40 -21.08
N THR A 443 -41.84 0.79 -21.57
CA THR A 443 -40.89 1.01 -22.67
C THR A 443 -39.44 1.20 -22.20
N GLY A 444 -39.23 1.40 -20.89
CA GLY A 444 -37.94 1.67 -20.26
C GLY A 444 -37.61 3.15 -20.08
N GLN A 445 -38.54 4.07 -20.36
CA GLN A 445 -38.33 5.51 -20.14
C GLN A 445 -38.51 5.88 -18.66
N PRO A 446 -37.72 6.84 -18.12
CA PRO A 446 -37.77 7.19 -16.71
C PRO A 446 -39.04 7.99 -16.34
N LEU A 447 -39.60 7.69 -15.18
CA LEU A 447 -40.84 8.29 -14.68
C LEU A 447 -40.59 9.19 -13.45
N GLU A 448 -41.16 10.39 -13.46
CA GLU A 448 -41.16 11.33 -12.34
C GLU A 448 -42.32 11.12 -11.37
N ASN A 449 -42.16 11.57 -10.12
CA ASN A 449 -43.20 11.60 -9.08
C ASN A 449 -43.80 10.23 -8.69
N VAL A 450 -43.19 9.13 -9.11
CA VAL A 450 -43.63 7.75 -8.83
C VAL A 450 -43.32 7.38 -7.38
N THR A 451 -44.31 6.93 -6.63
CA THR A 451 -44.13 6.62 -5.20
C THR A 451 -43.44 5.27 -4.98
N PHE A 452 -42.40 5.27 -4.15
CA PHE A 452 -41.74 4.07 -3.63
C PHE A 452 -41.67 4.12 -2.10
N GLN A 453 -41.32 3.00 -1.47
CA GLN A 453 -41.30 2.86 -0.02
C GLN A 453 -40.18 1.95 0.48
N ALA A 454 -39.73 2.21 1.70
CA ALA A 454 -38.85 1.33 2.48
C ALA A 454 -39.59 0.92 3.76
N ASP A 455 -39.99 -0.35 3.84
CA ASP A 455 -40.53 -0.97 5.04
C ASP A 455 -39.38 -1.36 5.97
N ARG A 456 -39.45 -0.90 7.23
CA ARG A 456 -38.48 -1.16 8.32
C ARG A 456 -39.09 -1.99 9.47
N GLY A 457 -40.29 -2.56 9.25
CA GLY A 457 -40.99 -3.44 10.20
C GLY A 457 -41.79 -2.70 11.28
N ASP A 458 -41.23 -1.64 11.85
CA ASP A 458 -41.91 -0.74 12.80
C ASP A 458 -42.61 0.44 12.10
N ALA A 459 -42.12 0.83 10.92
CA ALA A 459 -42.63 1.94 10.10
C ALA A 459 -42.44 1.67 8.60
N ILE A 460 -43.04 2.51 7.76
CA ILE A 460 -42.85 2.51 6.30
C ILE A 460 -42.53 3.94 5.87
N ASP A 461 -41.26 4.17 5.49
CA ASP A 461 -40.81 5.44 4.92
C ASP A 461 -41.22 5.49 3.44
N LYS A 462 -41.75 6.63 2.97
CA LYS A 462 -42.18 6.82 1.57
C LYS A 462 -41.54 8.04 0.94
N ALA A 463 -41.21 7.93 -0.34
CA ALA A 463 -40.69 9.01 -1.16
C ALA A 463 -41.13 8.85 -2.63
N GLN A 464 -40.86 9.85 -3.45
CA GLN A 464 -41.17 9.83 -4.88
C GLN A 464 -39.90 9.91 -5.73
N THR A 465 -39.93 9.36 -6.94
CA THR A 465 -38.94 9.68 -7.97
C THR A 465 -39.02 11.16 -8.34
N LYS A 466 -37.91 11.72 -8.82
CA LYS A 466 -37.78 13.16 -9.10
C LYS A 466 -37.68 13.42 -10.62
N GLY A 467 -37.50 14.69 -10.99
CA GLY A 467 -37.25 15.10 -12.36
C GLY A 467 -35.80 15.00 -12.85
N PRO A 468 -35.47 15.62 -13.99
CA PRO A 468 -34.21 15.36 -14.70
C PRO A 468 -32.97 15.93 -13.99
N ILE A 469 -33.17 16.93 -13.12
CA ILE A 469 -32.12 17.58 -12.31
C ILE A 469 -31.44 16.57 -11.36
N ASP A 470 -32.22 15.67 -10.77
CA ASP A 470 -31.72 14.56 -9.94
C ASP A 470 -31.50 13.27 -10.77
N HIS A 471 -31.45 13.37 -12.10
CA HIS A 471 -31.41 12.24 -13.03
C HIS A 471 -32.52 11.19 -12.79
N HIS A 472 -33.69 11.65 -12.35
CA HIS A 472 -34.88 10.88 -11.94
C HIS A 472 -34.75 10.07 -10.63
N TRP A 473 -33.71 10.28 -9.82
CA TRP A 473 -33.52 9.57 -8.55
C TRP A 473 -34.32 10.18 -7.40
N GLY A 474 -35.33 9.44 -6.91
CA GLY A 474 -35.85 9.62 -5.56
C GLY A 474 -34.88 9.06 -4.52
N ASN A 475 -34.97 9.50 -3.25
CA ASN A 475 -34.08 9.01 -2.19
C ASN A 475 -34.74 8.93 -0.79
N ILE A 476 -34.41 7.88 -0.03
CA ILE A 476 -34.73 7.70 1.40
C ILE A 476 -33.42 7.59 2.18
N LEU A 477 -33.32 8.27 3.33
CA LEU A 477 -32.15 8.19 4.23
C LEU A 477 -32.19 6.88 5.03
N MET A 478 -31.13 6.09 4.97
CA MET A 478 -30.95 4.94 5.85
C MET A 478 -30.46 5.38 7.23
N THR A 479 -31.09 4.81 8.25
CA THR A 479 -30.74 4.97 9.68
C THR A 479 -30.59 3.63 10.41
N GLY A 480 -30.86 2.52 9.72
CA GLY A 480 -30.66 1.15 10.19
C GLY A 480 -29.59 0.39 9.40
N LEU A 481 -29.11 -0.70 10.00
CA LEU A 481 -28.07 -1.57 9.48
C LEU A 481 -28.61 -2.56 8.42
N LEU A 482 -27.72 -3.29 7.73
CA LEU A 482 -28.11 -4.43 6.89
C LEU A 482 -29.07 -5.37 7.65
N GLY A 483 -30.12 -5.82 6.97
CA GLY A 483 -31.27 -6.49 7.57
C GLY A 483 -32.47 -5.58 7.91
N THR A 484 -32.33 -4.25 7.91
CA THR A 484 -33.42 -3.34 8.33
C THR A 484 -34.52 -3.18 7.29
N TYR A 485 -34.16 -2.90 6.03
CA TYR A 485 -35.10 -2.37 5.04
C TYR A 485 -35.55 -3.41 4.00
N LYS A 486 -36.83 -3.32 3.63
CA LYS A 486 -37.44 -3.95 2.45
C LYS A 486 -37.91 -2.84 1.51
N VAL A 487 -37.26 -2.68 0.35
CA VAL A 487 -37.53 -1.58 -0.58
C VAL A 487 -38.40 -2.07 -1.73
N SER A 488 -39.49 -1.36 -2.02
CA SER A 488 -40.43 -1.67 -3.11
C SER A 488 -41.06 -0.41 -3.69
N MET A 489 -41.68 -0.54 -4.86
CA MET A 489 -42.61 0.47 -5.36
C MET A 489 -43.91 0.45 -4.55
N ALA A 490 -44.59 1.59 -4.50
CA ALA A 490 -45.87 1.77 -3.81
C ALA A 490 -46.90 2.53 -4.69
N GLN A 491 -46.61 2.66 -5.99
CA GLN A 491 -47.40 3.39 -6.97
C GLN A 491 -48.53 2.51 -7.54
N ASP A 492 -49.67 3.13 -7.84
CA ASP A 492 -50.86 2.53 -8.49
C ASP A 492 -51.52 1.35 -7.73
N GLY A 493 -51.03 0.99 -6.54
CA GLY A 493 -51.48 -0.18 -5.78
C GLY A 493 -51.04 -1.53 -6.37
N LEU A 494 -50.16 -1.52 -7.39
CA LEU A 494 -49.69 -2.72 -8.07
C LEU A 494 -48.74 -3.55 -7.17
N PRO A 495 -48.66 -4.88 -7.37
CA PRO A 495 -47.58 -5.69 -6.82
C PRO A 495 -46.20 -5.13 -7.20
N SER A 496 -45.21 -5.36 -6.35
CA SER A 496 -43.83 -4.94 -6.58
C SER A 496 -42.89 -6.02 -6.08
N ASP A 497 -41.84 -6.29 -6.85
CA ASP A 497 -40.62 -6.93 -6.34
C ASP A 497 -40.11 -6.13 -5.13
N ARG A 498 -39.39 -6.79 -4.24
CA ARG A 498 -38.74 -6.17 -3.08
C ARG A 498 -37.28 -6.54 -3.02
N LEU A 499 -36.41 -5.57 -2.73
CA LEU A 499 -35.06 -5.87 -2.24
C LEU A 499 -35.09 -5.84 -0.72
N ILE A 500 -34.82 -6.99 -0.08
CA ILE A 500 -34.84 -7.14 1.38
C ILE A 500 -33.42 -7.20 1.94
N ASN A 501 -33.32 -7.02 3.27
CA ASN A 501 -32.07 -6.92 4.02
C ASN A 501 -31.19 -5.70 3.68
N VAL A 502 -31.76 -4.69 3.01
CA VAL A 502 -31.09 -3.42 2.69
C VAL A 502 -30.76 -2.64 3.97
N GLY A 503 -29.65 -1.91 4.00
CA GLY A 503 -29.23 -1.11 5.15
C GLY A 503 -27.75 -0.71 5.16
N MET A 504 -27.32 0.03 6.19
CA MET A 504 -25.91 0.42 6.38
C MET A 504 -25.04 -0.76 6.81
N GLY A 505 -23.85 -0.91 6.23
CA GLY A 505 -22.88 -1.96 6.59
C GLY A 505 -22.07 -2.46 5.40
N ASN A 506 -21.01 -3.23 5.64
CA ASN A 506 -20.18 -3.82 4.59
C ASN A 506 -19.81 -5.29 4.87
N GLU A 507 -19.12 -5.95 3.92
CA GLU A 507 -18.79 -7.38 3.94
C GLU A 507 -18.00 -7.86 5.18
N ILE A 508 -17.26 -6.96 5.83
CA ILE A 508 -16.38 -7.22 7.00
C ILE A 508 -17.07 -6.73 8.30
N SER A 509 -17.85 -5.65 8.20
CA SER A 509 -18.53 -4.96 9.29
C SER A 509 -20.02 -4.80 8.99
N PRO A 510 -20.79 -5.90 8.88
CA PRO A 510 -22.22 -5.85 8.57
C PRO A 510 -23.07 -5.19 9.68
N ARG A 511 -22.57 -5.22 10.92
CA ARG A 511 -23.27 -4.72 12.12
C ARG A 511 -22.79 -3.34 12.60
N ASN A 512 -22.01 -2.63 11.78
CA ASN A 512 -21.53 -1.28 12.08
C ASN A 512 -22.16 -0.27 11.11
N PHE A 513 -22.36 0.97 11.56
CA PHE A 513 -22.96 2.06 10.78
C PHE A 513 -22.00 2.65 9.73
N VAL A 514 -21.50 1.79 8.83
CA VAL A 514 -20.69 2.19 7.67
C VAL A 514 -21.61 2.87 6.65
N PRO A 515 -21.31 4.11 6.20
CA PRO A 515 -22.19 4.86 5.30
C PRO A 515 -22.09 4.33 3.87
N THR A 516 -22.98 3.38 3.57
CA THR A 516 -23.14 2.72 2.27
C THR A 516 -24.48 3.10 1.64
N SER A 517 -24.62 2.98 0.32
CA SER A 517 -25.86 3.36 -0.39
C SER A 517 -26.34 2.27 -1.35
N PHE A 518 -27.60 2.33 -1.74
CA PHE A 518 -28.23 1.41 -2.71
C PHE A 518 -28.83 2.21 -3.86
N PHE A 519 -28.77 1.69 -5.08
CA PHE A 519 -29.32 2.30 -6.28
C PHE A 519 -30.21 1.27 -6.98
N LEU A 520 -31.52 1.50 -6.99
CA LEU A 520 -32.54 0.54 -7.43
C LEU A 520 -33.35 1.09 -8.60
N THR A 521 -33.44 0.35 -9.69
CA THR A 521 -34.24 0.71 -10.87
C THR A 521 -35.38 -0.29 -11.01
N PHE A 522 -36.61 0.17 -10.74
CA PHE A 522 -37.82 -0.61 -10.99
C PHE A 522 -38.40 -0.24 -12.35
N GLN A 523 -38.91 -1.23 -13.08
CA GLN A 523 -39.65 -1.05 -14.33
C GLN A 523 -41.10 -1.50 -14.14
N LYS A 524 -42.05 -0.75 -14.70
CA LYS A 524 -43.45 -1.16 -14.78
C LYS A 524 -43.60 -2.24 -15.83
N VAL A 525 -44.09 -3.41 -15.44
CA VAL A 525 -44.52 -4.49 -16.33
C VAL A 525 -46.04 -4.39 -16.44
N VAL A 526 -46.56 -4.45 -17.65
CA VAL A 526 -48.00 -4.41 -17.93
C VAL A 526 -48.42 -5.75 -18.54
N GLU A 527 -49.49 -6.35 -18.03
CA GLU A 527 -50.13 -7.51 -18.64
C GLU A 527 -50.92 -7.06 -19.87
N ASP A 528 -50.53 -7.55 -21.07
CA ASP A 528 -51.31 -7.35 -22.28
C ASP A 528 -52.64 -8.12 -22.15
N THR A 529 -53.71 -7.43 -21.79
CA THR A 529 -55.06 -7.98 -21.87
C THR A 529 -55.41 -8.18 -23.34
N VAL A 530 -55.19 -9.40 -23.84
CA VAL A 530 -55.43 -9.78 -25.25
C VAL A 530 -56.92 -9.67 -25.59
N LEU A 531 -57.34 -8.46 -25.96
CA LEU A 531 -58.56 -8.25 -26.73
C LEU A 531 -58.33 -8.82 -28.14
N PRO A 532 -59.30 -9.56 -28.71
CA PRO A 532 -59.14 -10.13 -30.05
C PRO A 532 -59.00 -8.98 -31.07
N PRO A 533 -58.04 -9.05 -32.01
CA PRO A 533 -57.76 -7.94 -32.90
C PRO A 533 -58.93 -7.67 -33.86
N GLU A 534 -59.35 -6.41 -33.94
CA GLU A 534 -60.23 -5.95 -35.01
C GLU A 534 -59.50 -6.03 -36.37
N PRO A 535 -60.22 -6.32 -37.48
CA PRO A 535 -59.59 -6.54 -38.77
C PRO A 535 -59.00 -5.26 -39.36
N ILE A 536 -57.66 -5.22 -39.43
CA ILE A 536 -56.89 -4.11 -40.00
C ILE A 536 -57.20 -3.99 -41.52
N PRO A 537 -57.56 -2.80 -42.03
CA PRO A 537 -57.74 -2.59 -43.47
C PRO A 537 -56.40 -2.67 -44.21
N THR A 538 -56.43 -3.21 -45.43
CA THR A 538 -55.23 -3.45 -46.26
C THR A 538 -54.52 -2.15 -46.67
N PRO A 539 -53.19 -2.04 -46.54
CA PRO A 539 -52.44 -0.87 -46.96
C PRO A 539 -52.35 -0.76 -48.50
N GLU A 540 -52.41 0.47 -49.01
CA GLU A 540 -52.18 0.80 -50.42
C GLU A 540 -50.69 0.70 -50.82
N PRO A 541 -50.38 0.47 -52.10
CA PRO A 541 -49.00 0.26 -52.55
C PRO A 541 -48.12 1.52 -52.46
N LYS A 542 -46.88 1.30 -52.03
CA LYS A 542 -45.85 2.33 -51.82
C LYS A 542 -45.29 2.83 -53.17
N PRO A 543 -45.15 4.15 -53.41
CA PRO A 543 -44.39 4.67 -54.55
C PRO A 543 -42.88 4.45 -54.38
N GLU A 544 -42.15 4.44 -55.50
CA GLU A 544 -40.70 4.25 -55.55
C GLU A 544 -39.92 5.49 -55.07
N PRO A 545 -38.69 5.32 -54.54
CA PRO A 545 -37.82 6.44 -54.16
C PRO A 545 -37.12 7.07 -55.38
N GLU A 546 -37.26 8.37 -55.56
CA GLU A 546 -36.46 9.15 -56.52
C GLU A 546 -35.00 9.30 -56.07
N PRO A 547 -34.04 9.45 -57.01
CA PRO A 547 -32.61 9.47 -56.69
C PRO A 547 -32.15 10.76 -56.01
N THR A 548 -31.29 10.64 -55.00
CA THR A 548 -30.65 11.76 -54.31
C THR A 548 -29.60 12.45 -55.20
N PRO A 549 -29.63 13.80 -55.34
CA PRO A 549 -28.58 14.54 -56.03
C PRO A 549 -27.27 14.60 -55.23
N THR A 550 -26.16 14.78 -55.94
CA THR A 550 -24.81 14.94 -55.38
C THR A 550 -24.60 16.30 -54.71
N PRO A 551 -23.79 16.40 -53.64
CA PRO A 551 -23.41 17.69 -53.05
C PRO A 551 -22.47 18.48 -53.98
N GLU A 552 -22.71 19.79 -54.11
CA GLU A 552 -21.79 20.73 -54.77
C GLU A 552 -20.65 21.17 -53.84
N PRO A 553 -19.47 21.57 -54.37
CA PRO A 553 -18.36 22.09 -53.57
C PRO A 553 -18.52 23.59 -53.25
N GLU A 554 -18.31 23.97 -51.99
CA GLU A 554 -18.21 25.40 -51.61
C GLU A 554 -16.90 26.05 -52.12
N PRO A 555 -16.93 27.33 -52.53
CA PRO A 555 -15.79 27.99 -53.18
C PRO A 555 -14.75 28.59 -52.21
N THR A 556 -13.51 28.66 -52.69
CA THR A 556 -12.37 29.29 -52.00
C THR A 556 -12.48 30.81 -51.88
N PRO A 557 -12.03 31.44 -50.79
CA PRO A 557 -11.91 32.90 -50.70
C PRO A 557 -10.80 33.46 -51.61
N THR A 558 -11.07 34.59 -52.25
CA THR A 558 -10.17 35.28 -53.20
C THR A 558 -9.22 36.29 -52.54
N PRO A 559 -7.97 36.46 -53.03
CA PRO A 559 -7.02 37.47 -52.55
C PRO A 559 -7.13 38.81 -53.30
N THR A 560 -6.68 39.91 -52.68
CA THR A 560 -6.15 41.17 -53.28
C THR A 560 -5.99 42.26 -52.19
N PRO A 561 -5.15 43.31 -52.37
CA PRO A 561 -3.85 43.36 -53.05
C PRO A 561 -2.74 44.07 -52.21
N GLU A 562 -1.49 44.05 -52.68
CA GLU A 562 -0.37 44.88 -52.17
C GLU A 562 -0.40 46.31 -52.75
N PRO A 563 0.42 47.23 -52.18
CA PRO A 563 1.39 47.96 -53.01
C PRO A 563 2.85 47.82 -52.56
N GLU A 564 3.77 48.29 -53.42
CA GLU A 564 5.19 47.87 -53.53
C GLU A 564 6.20 48.98 -53.03
N PRO A 565 7.51 49.06 -53.35
CA PRO A 565 8.58 48.82 -52.35
C PRO A 565 9.64 49.95 -52.17
N GLU A 566 10.85 49.57 -51.70
CA GLU A 566 12.17 50.26 -51.62
C GLU A 566 12.57 50.97 -50.30
N PRO A 567 13.89 51.05 -49.95
CA PRO A 567 15.02 50.15 -50.25
C PRO A 567 15.93 49.82 -49.01
N GLU A 568 17.06 49.12 -49.23
CA GLU A 568 18.00 48.68 -48.18
C GLU A 568 18.80 49.80 -47.46
N ILE A 569 19.05 49.64 -46.15
CA ILE A 569 20.19 50.23 -45.41
C ILE A 569 20.80 49.19 -44.46
N LYS A 570 22.12 49.23 -44.25
CA LYS A 570 22.90 48.30 -43.40
C LYS A 570 22.89 48.67 -41.90
N PRO A 571 23.29 47.75 -40.99
CA PRO A 571 22.89 47.79 -39.58
C PRO A 571 23.78 48.62 -38.64
N GLU A 572 23.19 49.04 -37.52
CA GLU A 572 23.86 49.42 -36.26
C GLU A 572 22.99 48.95 -35.06
N PRO A 573 23.42 49.08 -33.78
CA PRO A 573 23.39 47.97 -32.83
C PRO A 573 22.08 47.76 -32.04
N GLU A 574 21.98 46.57 -31.43
CA GLU A 574 20.88 46.17 -30.54
C GLU A 574 20.73 47.11 -29.33
N PRO A 575 19.51 47.60 -29.04
CA PRO A 575 19.23 48.28 -27.78
C PRO A 575 19.20 47.27 -26.62
N VAL A 576 19.96 47.55 -25.55
CA VAL A 576 19.97 46.77 -24.32
C VAL A 576 18.54 46.66 -23.75
N PRO A 577 18.07 45.47 -23.33
CA PRO A 577 16.71 45.32 -22.81
C PRO A 577 16.48 46.17 -21.55
N THR A 578 15.44 47.00 -21.62
CA THR A 578 14.92 47.78 -20.48
C THR A 578 14.49 46.81 -19.36
N PRO A 579 14.77 47.09 -18.07
CA PRO A 579 14.31 46.24 -16.98
C PRO A 579 12.79 46.11 -16.98
N GLU A 580 12.28 44.87 -16.86
CA GLU A 580 10.86 44.58 -16.84
C GLU A 580 10.15 45.25 -15.65
N PRO A 581 8.88 45.67 -15.80
CA PRO A 581 8.11 46.17 -14.67
C PRO A 581 7.90 45.05 -13.64
N ARG A 582 8.12 45.40 -12.37
CA ARG A 582 7.87 44.53 -11.22
C ARG A 582 6.42 44.01 -11.26
N PRO A 583 6.16 42.69 -11.24
CA PRO A 583 4.79 42.19 -11.19
C PRO A 583 4.15 42.57 -9.86
N ASP A 584 3.01 43.27 -9.91
CA ASP A 584 2.24 43.60 -8.72
C ASP A 584 1.63 42.34 -8.09
N LEU A 585 1.69 42.25 -6.77
CA LEU A 585 1.10 41.13 -6.03
C LEU A 585 -0.43 41.18 -6.12
N PRO A 586 -1.12 40.05 -6.35
CA PRO A 586 -2.59 40.05 -6.44
C PRO A 586 -3.22 40.57 -5.14
N GLU A 587 -4.24 41.41 -5.33
CA GLU A 587 -5.01 42.05 -4.28
C GLU A 587 -5.73 41.02 -3.38
N ARG A 588 -5.84 41.30 -2.08
CA ARG A 588 -6.58 40.45 -1.14
C ARG A 588 -8.04 40.88 -1.02
N LYS A 589 -8.96 40.04 -1.52
CA LYS A 589 -10.41 40.21 -1.39
C LYS A 589 -10.92 39.58 -0.11
N LEU A 590 -10.87 40.34 0.98
CA LEU A 590 -11.31 39.90 2.32
C LEU A 590 -12.73 40.41 2.62
N ASP A 591 -13.56 39.57 3.22
CA ASP A 591 -14.90 39.92 3.70
C ASP A 591 -14.81 40.93 4.86
N PRO A 592 -15.45 42.12 4.78
CA PRO A 592 -15.34 43.15 5.82
C PRO A 592 -16.00 42.75 7.15
N ARG A 593 -16.66 41.58 7.22
CA ARG A 593 -17.26 41.06 8.46
C ARG A 593 -16.26 40.30 9.34
N LEU A 594 -15.07 39.93 8.84
CA LEU A 594 -14.11 39.07 9.53
C LEU A 594 -13.58 39.66 10.86
N ASP A 595 -13.40 40.98 10.93
CA ASP A 595 -12.98 41.70 12.15
C ASP A 595 -14.08 41.77 13.23
N ASN A 596 -15.35 41.56 12.84
CA ASN A 596 -16.50 41.54 13.75
C ASN A 596 -16.78 40.13 14.32
N LEU A 597 -16.03 39.11 13.89
CA LEU A 597 -16.08 37.77 14.47
C LEU A 597 -15.35 37.75 15.81
N THR A 598 -15.68 36.79 16.68
CA THR A 598 -15.06 36.67 18.01
C THR A 598 -14.66 35.21 18.27
N PRO A 599 -13.35 34.89 18.34
CA PRO A 599 -12.21 35.75 17.98
C PRO A 599 -12.22 36.20 16.50
N ALA A 600 -11.61 37.35 16.23
CA ALA A 600 -11.53 37.93 14.89
C ALA A 600 -10.66 37.08 13.95
N VAL A 601 -11.08 36.91 12.69
CA VAL A 601 -10.42 36.02 11.72
C VAL A 601 -9.35 36.79 10.94
N GLN A 602 -8.08 36.38 11.06
CA GLN A 602 -6.94 37.16 10.59
C GLN A 602 -6.06 36.38 9.60
N VAL A 603 -5.58 37.05 8.55
CA VAL A 603 -4.61 36.52 7.59
C VAL A 603 -3.18 36.84 8.06
N VAL A 604 -2.47 35.83 8.55
CA VAL A 604 -1.03 35.91 8.84
C VAL A 604 -0.26 35.66 7.53
N PRO A 605 0.55 36.63 7.03
CA PRO A 605 1.36 36.41 5.83
C PRO A 605 2.46 35.35 6.03
N THR A 606 2.96 34.77 4.94
CA THR A 606 4.21 33.99 4.99
C THR A 606 5.37 34.79 5.62
N ALA A 607 6.17 34.13 6.47
CA ALA A 607 7.38 34.72 7.06
C ALA A 607 8.51 34.91 6.03
N ASP A 608 8.45 34.21 4.89
CA ASP A 608 9.35 34.38 3.76
C ASP A 608 8.55 34.61 2.46
N PRO A 609 8.32 35.87 2.07
CA PRO A 609 7.72 36.24 0.80
C PRO A 609 8.74 36.42 -0.34
N SER A 610 10.04 36.24 -0.07
CA SER A 610 11.11 36.40 -1.07
C SER A 610 11.23 35.19 -2.00
N ARG A 611 10.79 34.02 -1.51
CA ARG A 611 10.74 32.75 -2.24
C ARG A 611 9.35 32.51 -2.84
N PRO A 612 9.20 31.57 -3.79
CA PRO A 612 7.88 31.16 -4.26
C PRO A 612 7.01 30.67 -3.11
N HIS A 613 5.78 31.17 -2.99
CA HIS A 613 4.91 30.96 -1.83
C HIS A 613 3.42 30.99 -2.21
N TRP A 614 2.57 30.44 -1.34
CA TRP A 614 1.12 30.51 -1.46
C TRP A 614 0.57 31.76 -0.77
N ARG A 615 -0.03 32.66 -1.54
CA ARG A 615 -0.69 33.87 -1.05
C ARG A 615 -2.19 33.65 -0.94
N LEU A 616 -2.78 34.01 0.20
CA LEU A 616 -4.23 33.99 0.40
C LEU A 616 -4.82 35.26 -0.23
N VAL A 617 -5.45 35.12 -1.40
CA VAL A 617 -5.95 36.23 -2.23
C VAL A 617 -7.44 36.48 -2.06
N GLN A 618 -8.21 35.53 -1.53
CA GLN A 618 -9.62 35.75 -1.18
C GLN A 618 -10.03 35.01 0.09
N VAL A 619 -10.81 35.69 0.93
CA VAL A 619 -11.51 35.11 2.09
C VAL A 619 -12.92 35.67 2.12
N ARG A 620 -13.93 34.82 1.83
CA ARG A 620 -15.34 35.15 2.05
C ARG A 620 -15.91 34.32 3.19
N TRP A 621 -16.63 34.96 4.11
CA TRP A 621 -17.38 34.29 5.16
C TRP A 621 -18.84 34.08 4.73
N ALA A 622 -19.55 33.20 5.42
CA ALA A 622 -20.96 32.95 5.24
C ALA A 622 -21.63 32.69 6.58
N ASN A 623 -22.61 33.52 6.95
CA ASN A 623 -23.46 33.28 8.13
C ASN A 623 -24.32 32.00 7.96
N LYS A 624 -25.07 31.60 9.00
CA LYS A 624 -25.90 30.38 8.99
C LYS A 624 -26.80 30.24 7.75
N GLN A 625 -27.39 31.34 7.30
CA GLN A 625 -28.31 31.39 6.17
C GLN A 625 -27.57 31.34 4.82
N GLU A 626 -26.53 32.15 4.67
CA GLU A 626 -25.63 32.17 3.51
C GLU A 626 -24.91 30.83 3.29
N ALA A 627 -24.62 30.11 4.38
CA ALA A 627 -24.00 28.79 4.38
C ALA A 627 -25.02 27.64 4.24
N GLN A 628 -26.33 27.91 4.17
CA GLN A 628 -27.40 26.92 4.13
C GLN A 628 -27.30 25.86 5.25
N ASN A 629 -26.91 26.29 6.46
CA ASN A 629 -26.66 25.41 7.62
C ASN A 629 -25.57 24.33 7.38
N ARG A 630 -24.57 24.61 6.53
CA ARG A 630 -23.42 23.72 6.20
C ARG A 630 -22.12 24.27 6.81
N GLY A 631 -21.58 23.58 7.83
CA GLY A 631 -20.33 23.97 8.50
C GLY A 631 -19.08 23.53 7.73
N TYR A 632 -18.60 24.32 6.76
CA TYR A 632 -17.48 23.93 5.88
C TYR A 632 -16.52 25.08 5.55
N ILE A 633 -15.26 24.71 5.32
CA ILE A 633 -14.24 25.53 4.67
C ILE A 633 -14.13 25.03 3.23
N TYR A 634 -14.50 25.86 2.26
CA TYR A 634 -14.35 25.62 0.82
C TYR A 634 -13.09 26.32 0.33
N LEU A 635 -12.31 25.66 -0.53
CA LEU A 635 -10.96 26.07 -0.91
C LEU A 635 -10.71 25.94 -2.41
N LYS A 636 -9.89 26.84 -2.93
CA LYS A 636 -9.41 26.85 -4.31
C LYS A 636 -7.93 27.21 -4.34
N ALA A 637 -7.12 26.38 -4.98
CA ALA A 637 -5.74 26.70 -5.31
C ALA A 637 -5.66 27.21 -6.75
N LEU A 638 -4.85 28.25 -6.98
CA LEU A 638 -4.54 28.80 -8.29
C LEU A 638 -3.02 28.76 -8.55
N ASP A 639 -2.62 28.54 -9.79
CA ASP A 639 -1.23 28.69 -10.24
C ASP A 639 -0.79 30.16 -10.33
N GLU A 640 0.49 30.39 -10.62
CA GLU A 640 1.08 31.71 -10.84
C GLU A 640 0.41 32.52 -11.95
N THR A 641 -0.32 31.89 -12.88
CA THR A 641 -1.12 32.55 -13.93
C THR A 641 -2.59 32.79 -13.53
N GLY A 642 -3.01 32.33 -12.35
CA GLY A 642 -4.37 32.43 -11.83
C GLY A 642 -5.31 31.30 -12.25
N ARG A 643 -4.81 30.22 -12.86
CA ARG A 643 -5.63 29.05 -13.28
C ARG A 643 -5.83 28.08 -12.12
N PRO A 644 -6.98 27.39 -12.00
CA PRO A 644 -7.20 26.46 -10.90
C PRO A 644 -6.31 25.22 -10.93
N ILE A 645 -5.83 24.78 -9.77
CA ILE A 645 -5.06 23.54 -9.60
C ILE A 645 -5.94 22.49 -8.88
N GLU A 646 -6.14 21.35 -9.52
CA GLU A 646 -6.70 20.13 -8.92
C GLU A 646 -5.60 19.27 -8.28
N GLY A 647 -5.92 18.53 -7.22
CA GLY A 647 -4.94 17.74 -6.45
C GLY A 647 -4.04 18.54 -5.50
N ALA A 648 -4.19 19.87 -5.42
CA ALA A 648 -3.42 20.71 -4.51
C ALA A 648 -3.87 20.52 -3.06
N PHE A 649 -2.92 20.24 -2.17
CA PHE A 649 -3.20 19.98 -0.76
C PHE A 649 -3.21 21.26 0.08
N PHE A 650 -4.25 21.40 0.91
CA PHE A 650 -4.28 22.34 2.03
C PHE A 650 -4.25 21.57 3.36
N GLN A 651 -4.01 22.29 4.45
CA GLN A 651 -4.09 21.76 5.81
C GLN A 651 -4.99 22.62 6.70
N ALA A 652 -5.70 21.96 7.61
CA ALA A 652 -6.45 22.55 8.70
C ALA A 652 -5.80 22.11 10.03
N ASP A 653 -5.07 23.01 10.66
CA ASP A 653 -4.44 22.83 11.95
C ASP A 653 -5.40 23.23 13.09
N ARG A 654 -5.60 22.32 14.04
CA ARG A 654 -6.39 22.52 15.26
C ARG A 654 -5.53 22.73 16.52
N GLY A 655 -4.21 22.62 16.39
CA GLY A 655 -3.25 22.62 17.50
C GLY A 655 -3.03 21.23 18.13
N ASP A 656 -4.05 20.37 18.17
CA ASP A 656 -3.95 18.97 18.58
C ASP A 656 -3.72 18.02 17.40
N ALA A 657 -4.32 18.33 16.25
CA ALA A 657 -4.23 17.58 15.00
C ALA A 657 -4.10 18.52 13.79
N ILE A 658 -3.42 18.04 12.73
CA ILE A 658 -3.33 18.72 11.44
C ILE A 658 -3.96 17.80 10.38
N ASP A 659 -5.16 18.15 9.96
CA ASP A 659 -5.87 17.44 8.89
C ASP A 659 -5.42 17.96 7.52
N ARG A 660 -5.26 17.09 6.53
CA ARG A 660 -4.90 17.47 5.15
C ARG A 660 -5.95 16.98 4.15
N ALA A 661 -6.30 17.83 3.18
CA ALA A 661 -7.23 17.49 2.11
C ALA A 661 -6.81 18.10 0.76
N PRO A 662 -7.07 17.41 -0.36
CA PRO A 662 -6.79 17.92 -1.70
C PRO A 662 -7.95 18.75 -2.27
N THR A 663 -7.64 19.60 -3.24
CA THR A 663 -8.63 20.06 -4.23
C THR A 663 -9.05 18.89 -5.15
N LYS A 664 -10.34 18.79 -5.46
CA LYS A 664 -10.98 17.74 -6.27
C LYS A 664 -11.77 18.36 -7.43
N GLY A 665 -12.11 17.53 -8.41
CA GLY A 665 -12.92 17.93 -9.57
C GLY A 665 -14.29 18.53 -9.21
N ALA A 666 -14.84 19.30 -10.16
CA ALA A 666 -15.77 20.39 -9.89
C ALA A 666 -17.14 20.03 -9.27
N ILE A 667 -17.45 20.73 -8.17
CA ILE A 667 -18.80 21.25 -7.84
C ILE A 667 -18.62 22.74 -7.47
N ASP A 668 -19.39 23.64 -8.09
CA ASP A 668 -19.54 25.07 -7.76
C ASP A 668 -18.27 25.85 -7.36
N HIS A 669 -17.33 25.96 -8.31
CA HIS A 669 -16.20 26.90 -8.35
C HIS A 669 -15.11 26.81 -7.27
N TYR A 670 -15.31 26.06 -6.17
CA TYR A 670 -14.31 25.74 -5.15
C TYR A 670 -14.04 24.22 -5.17
N LEU A 671 -12.77 23.84 -5.18
CA LEU A 671 -12.35 22.48 -5.52
C LEU A 671 -12.10 21.61 -4.28
N GLY A 672 -11.64 22.20 -3.17
CA GLY A 672 -11.46 21.52 -1.89
C GLY A 672 -12.58 21.85 -0.91
N ASN A 673 -12.94 20.92 -0.03
CA ASN A 673 -13.79 21.19 1.12
C ASN A 673 -13.31 20.45 2.38
N TYR A 674 -13.51 21.07 3.54
CA TYR A 674 -13.20 20.51 4.86
C TYR A 674 -14.35 20.84 5.84
N MET A 675 -14.79 19.86 6.63
CA MET A 675 -15.93 20.02 7.54
C MET A 675 -15.48 20.61 8.89
N MET A 676 -16.08 21.71 9.30
CA MET A 676 -15.83 22.31 10.60
C MET A 676 -16.71 21.66 11.68
N THR A 677 -16.09 21.35 12.82
CA THR A 677 -16.72 20.79 14.01
C THR A 677 -16.48 21.65 15.26
N GLY A 678 -15.39 22.41 15.32
CA GLY A 678 -15.12 23.41 16.35
C GLY A 678 -15.58 24.83 16.00
N ALA A 679 -15.82 25.65 17.02
CA ALA A 679 -16.23 27.06 16.89
C ALA A 679 -15.08 27.98 16.43
N LEU A 680 -15.39 29.24 16.12
CA LEU A 680 -14.41 30.30 15.84
C LEU A 680 -13.25 30.27 16.85
N GLY A 681 -12.02 30.40 16.35
CA GLY A 681 -10.79 30.18 17.11
C GLY A 681 -10.15 28.80 16.93
N THR A 682 -10.89 27.78 16.46
CA THR A 682 -10.39 26.40 16.41
C THR A 682 -9.33 26.16 15.34
N TYR A 683 -9.53 26.68 14.12
CA TYR A 683 -8.73 26.26 12.95
C TYR A 683 -7.75 27.34 12.46
N ARG A 684 -6.58 26.88 12.05
CA ARG A 684 -5.62 27.61 11.19
C ARG A 684 -5.56 26.90 9.83
N VAL A 685 -5.66 27.65 8.73
CA VAL A 685 -5.78 27.11 7.38
C VAL A 685 -4.66 27.67 6.49
N SER A 686 -3.86 26.78 5.91
CA SER A 686 -2.78 27.13 4.99
C SER A 686 -2.67 26.11 3.85
N MET A 687 -1.96 26.46 2.78
CA MET A 687 -1.56 25.47 1.78
C MET A 687 -0.49 24.53 2.35
N ALA A 688 -0.48 23.29 1.87
CA ALA A 688 0.47 22.23 2.21
C ALA A 688 0.95 21.50 0.94
N HIS A 689 1.03 22.25 -0.16
CA HIS A 689 1.39 21.77 -1.51
C HIS A 689 2.76 22.32 -1.95
N ASP A 690 3.49 21.54 -2.73
CA ASP A 690 4.86 21.80 -3.20
C ASP A 690 5.92 22.08 -2.10
N ASN A 691 5.57 21.88 -0.82
CA ASN A 691 6.40 22.27 0.35
C ASN A 691 6.83 23.76 0.33
N LEU A 692 6.04 24.62 -0.32
CA LEU A 692 6.27 26.06 -0.35
C LEU A 692 5.69 26.75 0.91
N PRO A 693 6.28 27.88 1.37
CA PRO A 693 5.68 28.72 2.40
C PRO A 693 4.26 29.16 2.02
N SER A 694 3.41 29.45 3.01
CA SER A 694 2.02 29.84 2.81
C SER A 694 1.61 30.93 3.78
N ASP A 695 0.80 31.88 3.29
CA ASP A 695 -0.11 32.64 4.14
C ASP A 695 -1.00 31.68 4.94
N THR A 696 -1.43 32.08 6.13
CA THR A 696 -2.29 31.27 7.01
C THR A 696 -3.50 32.09 7.46
N LEU A 697 -4.71 31.59 7.24
CA LEU A 697 -5.92 32.13 7.86
C LEU A 697 -6.06 31.57 9.26
N THR A 698 -6.24 32.43 10.25
CA THR A 698 -6.31 32.05 11.68
C THR A 698 -7.68 32.34 12.28
N ASN A 699 -7.99 31.66 13.40
CA ASN A 699 -9.24 31.79 14.15
C ASN A 699 -10.51 31.33 13.40
N VAL A 700 -10.36 30.50 12.37
CA VAL A 700 -11.48 29.95 11.58
C VAL A 700 -12.30 28.96 12.44
N GLY A 701 -13.61 28.86 12.19
CA GLY A 701 -14.50 27.90 12.88
C GLY A 701 -15.99 28.25 12.79
N LEU A 702 -16.83 27.40 13.39
CA LEU A 702 -18.29 27.56 13.42
C LEU A 702 -18.75 28.77 14.26
N GLY A 703 -19.95 29.24 13.98
CA GLY A 703 -20.66 30.27 14.73
C GLY A 703 -20.62 31.66 14.10
N GLU A 704 -21.50 32.51 14.61
CA GLU A 704 -21.59 33.95 14.35
C GLU A 704 -21.75 34.71 15.68
N PRO A 705 -21.56 36.05 15.74
CA PRO A 705 -21.56 36.79 17.01
C PRO A 705 -22.86 36.61 17.81
N GLY A 706 -22.74 36.01 19.00
CA GLY A 706 -23.88 35.64 19.86
C GLY A 706 -24.45 34.23 19.64
N ALA A 707 -24.07 33.53 18.56
CA ALA A 707 -24.53 32.18 18.22
C ALA A 707 -23.33 31.26 17.84
N PRO A 708 -22.51 30.82 18.80
CA PRO A 708 -21.27 30.07 18.53
C PRO A 708 -21.48 28.64 17.98
N GLY A 709 -22.70 28.10 18.05
CA GLY A 709 -23.04 26.77 17.52
C GLY A 709 -23.55 26.76 16.07
N ASP A 710 -23.72 27.94 15.44
CA ASP A 710 -24.36 28.03 14.13
C ASP A 710 -23.43 27.65 12.97
N ARG A 711 -23.98 26.94 11.99
CA ARG A 711 -23.21 26.34 10.89
C ARG A 711 -22.90 27.34 9.79
N THR A 712 -21.90 28.16 10.08
CA THR A 712 -21.27 29.13 9.19
C THR A 712 -20.20 28.49 8.30
N ALA A 713 -19.79 29.16 7.23
CA ALA A 713 -18.81 28.64 6.27
C ALA A 713 -17.77 29.68 5.83
N PHE A 714 -16.64 29.19 5.33
CA PHE A 714 -15.55 30.01 4.77
C PHE A 714 -15.26 29.58 3.34
N PHE A 715 -14.90 30.53 2.48
CA PHE A 715 -14.63 30.33 1.05
C PHE A 715 -13.30 31.01 0.72
N LEU A 716 -12.27 30.22 0.48
CA LEU A 716 -10.87 30.64 0.45
C LEU A 716 -10.26 30.41 -0.93
N VAL A 717 -9.47 31.38 -1.41
CA VAL A 717 -8.67 31.23 -2.64
C VAL A 717 -7.22 31.54 -2.35
N PHE A 718 -6.36 30.55 -2.55
CA PHE A 718 -4.91 30.69 -2.51
C PHE A 718 -4.35 30.73 -3.93
N GLN A 719 -3.36 31.60 -4.18
CA GLN A 719 -2.64 31.68 -5.44
C GLN A 719 -1.14 31.48 -5.20
N LYS A 720 -0.50 30.69 -6.05
CA LYS A 720 0.96 30.50 -6.07
C LYS A 720 1.61 31.78 -6.60
N ILE A 721 2.60 32.30 -5.88
CA ILE A 721 3.33 33.53 -6.21
C ILE A 721 4.79 33.17 -6.47
N LEU A 722 5.36 33.70 -7.55
CA LEU A 722 6.80 33.63 -7.80
C LEU A 722 7.52 34.66 -6.91
N GLY A 723 8.59 34.23 -6.23
CA GLY A 723 9.26 35.01 -5.19
C GLY A 723 9.81 36.36 -5.67
N GLN A 724 9.66 37.41 -4.86
CA GLN A 724 10.09 38.77 -5.21
C GLN A 724 11.51 39.05 -4.72
N PRO A 725 12.44 39.54 -5.57
CA PRO A 725 13.72 40.04 -5.10
C PRO A 725 13.51 41.28 -4.21
N GLN A 726 14.28 41.35 -3.11
CA GLN A 726 14.33 42.53 -2.24
C GLN A 726 14.94 43.71 -3.02
N PRO A 727 14.38 44.93 -2.91
CA PRO A 727 15.02 46.12 -3.46
C PRO A 727 16.30 46.42 -2.67
N VAL A 728 17.44 46.51 -3.36
CA VAL A 728 18.73 46.85 -2.74
C VAL A 728 18.67 48.29 -2.24
N LEU A 729 18.81 48.49 -0.93
CA LEU A 729 18.91 49.82 -0.32
C LEU A 729 20.19 50.51 -0.79
N ALA A 730 20.05 51.58 -1.58
CA ALA A 730 21.17 52.36 -2.08
C ALA A 730 21.94 53.04 -0.92
N THR A 731 23.27 52.90 -0.94
CA THR A 731 24.16 53.39 0.11
C THR A 731 24.32 54.92 0.07
N ALA A 732 23.97 55.59 1.17
CA ALA A 732 24.42 56.96 1.42
C ALA A 732 25.88 56.97 1.94
N PRO A 733 26.70 58.01 1.66
CA PRO A 733 28.14 57.98 1.91
C PRO A 733 28.52 58.21 3.38
N MET A 734 29.61 57.58 3.82
CA MET A 734 30.21 57.82 5.14
C MET A 734 30.98 59.15 5.20
N PRO A 735 30.84 59.93 6.29
CA PRO A 735 31.84 60.90 6.73
C PRO A 735 33.01 60.21 7.48
N ALA A 736 34.14 60.91 7.59
CA ALA A 736 35.40 60.36 8.12
C ALA A 736 35.52 60.33 9.66
N ALA A 737 36.58 59.70 10.17
CA ALA A 737 36.73 59.28 11.56
C ALA A 737 37.51 60.25 12.49
N ALA A 738 37.18 60.20 13.78
CA ALA A 738 37.97 60.65 14.94
C ALA A 738 37.27 60.15 16.24
N ALA A 739 37.91 59.97 17.41
CA ALA A 739 39.30 59.66 17.78
C ALA A 739 39.31 59.20 19.27
N THR A 740 40.34 58.46 19.71
CA THR A 740 40.47 58.00 21.12
C THR A 740 41.06 59.07 22.05
N PRO A 741 40.58 59.21 23.30
CA PRO A 741 41.31 59.91 24.36
C PRO A 741 42.35 59.00 25.07
N PRO A 742 43.43 59.54 25.69
CA PRO A 742 44.59 58.76 26.17
C PRO A 742 44.67 58.77 27.76
N PRO A 743 45.81 58.50 28.47
CA PRO A 743 45.77 57.87 29.80
C PRO A 743 46.39 58.71 30.96
N PRO A 744 46.56 58.13 32.16
CA PRO A 744 47.55 58.55 33.17
C PRO A 744 48.78 57.60 33.25
N GLU A 745 49.86 58.04 33.91
CA GLU A 745 51.24 57.51 33.77
C GLU A 745 51.93 57.21 35.17
N PRO A 746 53.27 57.03 35.37
CA PRO A 746 53.78 55.80 36.02
C PRO A 746 54.81 55.95 37.19
N ALA A 747 55.20 54.81 37.79
CA ALA A 747 56.45 54.55 38.57
C ALA A 747 56.54 53.04 38.92
N SER A 748 57.66 52.35 39.21
CA SER A 748 59.11 52.53 38.97
C SER A 748 59.85 51.17 39.19
N ALA A 749 61.15 51.02 38.87
CA ALA A 749 61.94 49.75 38.88
C ALA A 749 63.28 49.90 39.67
N PRO A 750 64.34 49.04 39.61
CA PRO A 750 64.58 47.65 39.12
C PRO A 750 65.07 46.73 40.31
N PRO A 751 66.17 45.90 40.37
CA PRO A 751 67.07 45.20 39.41
C PRO A 751 67.44 43.71 39.76
N GLU A 752 68.55 43.17 39.18
CA GLU A 752 69.35 41.94 39.53
C GLU A 752 68.76 40.53 39.24
N LEU A 753 69.53 39.47 38.88
CA LEU A 753 71.00 39.22 38.75
C LEU A 753 71.33 38.11 37.70
N ALA A 754 72.60 37.87 37.36
CA ALA A 754 73.16 36.81 36.47
C ALA A 754 74.70 36.62 36.74
N PRO A 755 75.56 35.84 36.01
CA PRO A 755 75.38 34.88 34.89
C PRO A 755 76.34 33.62 34.87
N LEU A 756 76.36 32.83 33.75
CA LEU A 756 77.48 31.97 33.21
C LEU A 756 77.96 30.70 34.01
N PRO A 757 78.84 29.81 33.46
CA PRO A 757 78.93 29.21 32.09
C PRO A 757 79.30 27.68 32.05
N GLY A 758 79.23 27.04 30.86
CA GLY A 758 80.29 26.10 30.42
C GLY A 758 79.89 24.70 29.85
N PRO A 759 80.76 24.02 29.08
CA PRO A 759 80.37 23.00 28.07
C PRO A 759 81.23 21.68 28.17
N PRO A 760 81.38 20.78 27.17
CA PRO A 760 80.73 20.66 25.84
C PRO A 760 80.26 19.24 25.41
N SER A 761 79.57 19.19 24.26
CA SER A 761 79.64 18.15 23.21
C SER A 761 79.30 16.67 23.50
N THR A 762 78.22 16.20 22.88
CA THR A 762 78.33 15.15 21.82
C THR A 762 77.23 15.34 20.78
N THR A 763 77.41 14.78 19.58
CA THR A 763 76.69 15.21 18.36
C THR A 763 75.49 14.34 17.99
N GLY A 764 74.38 15.01 17.63
CA GLY A 764 73.25 14.43 16.90
C GLY A 764 72.54 15.55 16.12
N PRO A 765 72.24 15.37 14.82
CA PRO A 765 71.68 16.46 14.00
C PRO A 765 70.21 16.72 14.35
N GLN A 766 69.89 17.97 14.69
CA GLN A 766 68.50 18.42 14.79
C GLN A 766 67.85 18.41 13.40
N ALA A 767 66.62 17.92 13.31
CA ALA A 767 65.80 18.07 12.12
C ALA A 767 65.34 19.53 11.97
N VAL A 768 65.15 19.96 10.73
CA VAL A 768 64.58 21.28 10.39
C VAL A 768 63.18 21.41 10.96
N GLU A 769 62.86 22.50 11.64
CA GLU A 769 61.49 22.83 12.05
C GLU A 769 60.59 23.01 10.82
N PRO A 770 59.51 22.22 10.64
CA PRO A 770 58.52 22.46 9.61
C PRO A 770 57.50 23.49 10.10
N ALA A 771 57.08 24.40 9.21
CA ALA A 771 56.03 25.38 9.48
C ALA A 771 54.70 24.75 9.91
N GLU A 772 53.85 25.57 10.55
CA GLU A 772 52.55 25.22 11.14
C GLU A 772 51.72 24.24 10.29
N ARG A 773 51.67 22.98 10.74
CA ARG A 773 50.76 21.94 10.21
C ARG A 773 49.78 21.46 11.27
N VAL A 774 49.07 22.40 11.89
CA VAL A 774 47.90 22.11 12.72
C VAL A 774 46.65 22.16 11.83
N ASN A 775 46.16 20.97 11.45
CA ASN A 775 44.88 20.67 10.83
C ASN A 775 44.30 21.68 9.80
N SER A 776 44.80 21.58 8.56
CA SER A 776 44.08 22.06 7.37
C SER A 776 42.76 21.31 7.13
N ALA A 777 42.65 20.06 7.58
CA ALA A 777 41.49 19.20 7.33
C ALA A 777 40.22 19.63 8.08
N GLU A 778 40.31 19.96 9.37
CA GLU A 778 39.15 20.36 10.20
C GLU A 778 38.54 21.68 9.70
N ASN A 779 39.39 22.62 9.29
CA ASN A 779 38.96 23.90 8.72
C ASN A 779 38.31 23.77 7.34
N LEU A 780 38.70 22.76 6.54
CA LEU A 780 37.99 22.40 5.29
C LEU A 780 36.66 21.69 5.58
N GLN A 781 36.63 20.81 6.59
CA GLN A 781 35.42 20.08 7.01
C GLN A 781 34.31 21.04 7.46
N ALA A 782 34.64 22.10 8.21
CA ALA A 782 33.68 23.12 8.61
C ALA A 782 33.09 23.87 7.39
N ALA A 783 33.92 24.24 6.42
CA ALA A 783 33.48 24.90 5.18
C ALA A 783 32.59 23.99 4.30
N LEU A 784 32.94 22.69 4.20
CA LEU A 784 32.14 21.68 3.49
C LEU A 784 30.73 21.51 4.10
N LEU A 785 30.63 21.53 5.44
CA LEU A 785 29.35 21.41 6.13
C LEU A 785 28.49 22.67 6.03
N ALA A 786 29.10 23.86 6.05
CA ALA A 786 28.39 25.13 5.89
C ALA A 786 27.80 25.29 4.47
N ALA A 787 28.54 24.89 3.43
CA ALA A 787 28.11 25.04 2.03
C ALA A 787 27.01 24.05 1.59
N ALA A 788 26.77 22.97 2.33
CA ALA A 788 25.87 21.89 1.91
C ALA A 788 24.37 22.18 2.12
N GLY A 789 24.00 23.27 2.82
CA GLY A 789 22.63 23.52 3.26
C GLY A 789 21.59 23.65 2.15
N ASP A 790 21.97 24.24 1.01
CA ASP A 790 21.07 24.50 -0.12
C ASP A 790 20.98 23.35 -1.14
N TYR A 791 21.78 22.29 -0.98
CA TYR A 791 21.99 21.24 -1.99
C TYR A 791 21.40 19.88 -1.60
N LEU A 792 20.40 19.82 -0.73
CA LEU A 792 19.68 18.58 -0.41
C LEU A 792 18.68 18.23 -1.54
N ILE A 793 18.54 16.93 -1.87
CA ILE A 793 17.77 16.33 -3.01
C ILE A 793 18.13 16.83 -4.44
N PRO A 794 17.83 16.08 -5.53
CA PRO A 794 17.46 14.65 -5.68
C PRO A 794 18.67 13.81 -6.20
N VAL A 795 18.44 12.72 -6.96
CA VAL A 795 19.48 11.69 -7.27
C VAL A 795 20.12 11.87 -8.66
N ASP A 796 21.43 12.15 -8.70
CA ASP A 796 22.28 11.75 -9.83
C ASP A 796 23.07 10.47 -9.50
N ARG A 797 22.89 9.42 -10.31
CA ARG A 797 23.62 8.14 -10.19
C ARG A 797 24.84 8.05 -11.10
N THR A 798 25.08 9.06 -11.93
CA THR A 798 26.16 9.11 -12.92
C THR A 798 27.44 9.74 -12.35
N ALA A 799 27.32 10.64 -11.37
CA ALA A 799 28.42 11.28 -10.64
C ALA A 799 29.52 10.31 -10.15
N ALA A 800 30.76 10.77 -10.19
CA ALA A 800 31.93 9.99 -9.78
C ALA A 800 31.93 9.71 -8.26
N LEU A 801 31.53 10.69 -7.45
CA LEU A 801 31.50 10.58 -5.99
C LEU A 801 30.45 9.56 -5.52
N TYR A 802 29.25 9.56 -6.14
CA TYR A 802 28.22 8.54 -5.91
C TYR A 802 28.76 7.12 -6.17
N LYS A 803 29.37 6.90 -7.35
CA LYS A 803 29.94 5.59 -7.72
C LYS A 803 31.04 5.16 -6.75
N TYR A 804 31.93 6.08 -6.37
CA TYR A 804 33.00 5.80 -5.40
C TYR A 804 32.44 5.44 -4.01
N ALA A 805 31.46 6.20 -3.51
CA ALA A 805 30.87 6.00 -2.19
C ALA A 805 30.17 4.65 -2.03
N GLN A 806 29.54 4.13 -3.08
CA GLN A 806 28.99 2.75 -3.09
C GLN A 806 30.10 1.72 -2.82
N THR A 807 31.28 1.86 -3.45
CA THR A 807 32.45 0.98 -3.17
C THR A 807 33.03 1.11 -1.76
N LYS A 808 32.61 2.12 -0.99
CA LYS A 808 33.09 2.41 0.38
C LYS A 808 32.02 2.27 1.46
N SER A 809 30.81 1.81 1.10
CA SER A 809 29.71 1.52 2.04
C SER A 809 29.32 2.71 2.94
N LEU A 810 29.30 3.93 2.38
CA LEU A 810 29.06 5.17 3.14
C LEU A 810 27.57 5.47 3.42
N GLY A 811 26.66 4.60 2.97
CA GLY A 811 25.21 4.75 3.08
C GLY A 811 24.60 5.47 1.88
N GLN A 812 23.36 5.92 2.02
CA GLN A 812 22.75 6.83 1.05
C GLN A 812 23.45 8.20 1.08
N TYR A 813 23.42 8.88 -0.05
CA TYR A 813 23.89 10.26 -0.14
C TYR A 813 22.76 11.19 0.34
N LEU A 814 23.11 12.34 0.92
CA LEU A 814 22.17 13.31 1.49
C LEU A 814 22.09 14.62 0.69
N SER A 815 23.16 14.98 -0.04
CA SER A 815 23.20 16.17 -0.91
C SER A 815 23.47 15.84 -2.38
N ALA A 816 23.07 16.70 -3.31
CA ALA A 816 23.69 16.74 -4.63
C ALA A 816 25.23 16.96 -4.52
N GLU A 817 25.94 16.78 -5.63
CA GLU A 817 27.34 17.20 -5.74
C GLU A 817 27.38 18.75 -5.84
N PHE A 818 28.09 19.41 -4.93
CA PHE A 818 28.18 20.88 -4.86
C PHE A 818 29.63 21.38 -4.93
N PRO A 819 29.87 22.59 -5.48
CA PRO A 819 31.18 23.21 -5.47
C PRO A 819 31.48 23.86 -4.11
N LEU A 820 32.74 23.81 -3.68
CA LEU A 820 33.27 24.59 -2.57
C LEU A 820 34.57 25.27 -2.98
N HIS A 821 34.67 26.58 -2.82
CA HIS A 821 35.94 27.32 -2.91
C HIS A 821 36.58 27.42 -1.53
N TYR A 822 37.81 26.93 -1.37
CA TYR A 822 38.55 27.00 -0.10
C TYR A 822 40.04 27.16 -0.34
N LYS A 823 40.62 28.26 0.17
CA LYS A 823 42.05 28.64 0.01
C LYS A 823 42.51 28.52 -1.44
N ASP A 824 41.86 29.31 -2.30
CA ASP A 824 42.11 29.47 -3.74
C ASP A 824 41.98 28.19 -4.60
N VAL A 825 41.53 27.08 -4.00
CA VAL A 825 41.24 25.82 -4.69
C VAL A 825 39.73 25.60 -4.73
N THR A 826 39.23 25.17 -5.89
CA THR A 826 37.84 24.72 -6.06
C THR A 826 37.75 23.22 -5.86
N TYR A 827 36.85 22.78 -4.99
CA TYR A 827 36.51 21.39 -4.74
C TYR A 827 35.09 21.09 -5.26
N ARG A 828 34.82 19.80 -5.50
CA ARG A 828 33.48 19.22 -5.64
C ARG A 828 33.27 18.25 -4.49
N ALA A 829 32.12 18.31 -3.84
CA ALA A 829 31.82 17.53 -2.64
C ALA A 829 30.38 17.01 -2.60
N GLN A 830 30.18 15.93 -1.85
CA GLN A 830 28.88 15.31 -1.64
C GLN A 830 28.80 14.66 -0.24
N ILE A 831 27.69 14.87 0.48
CA ILE A 831 27.47 14.32 1.83
C ILE A 831 26.74 12.96 1.74
N PHE A 832 27.10 12.03 2.62
CA PHE A 832 26.49 10.71 2.80
C PHE A 832 26.20 10.44 4.30
N GLU A 833 25.33 9.48 4.59
CA GLU A 833 24.91 9.09 5.95
C GLU A 833 26.07 8.83 6.93
N ARG A 834 27.25 8.43 6.43
CA ARG A 834 28.43 8.06 7.24
C ARG A 834 29.72 8.84 6.91
N GLY A 835 29.61 9.95 6.16
CA GLY A 835 30.76 10.80 5.84
C GLY A 835 30.57 11.70 4.62
N ILE A 836 31.55 12.55 4.36
CA ILE A 836 31.62 13.45 3.19
C ILE A 836 32.67 12.91 2.21
N VAL A 837 32.35 12.89 0.92
CA VAL A 837 33.30 12.60 -0.16
C VAL A 837 33.58 13.89 -0.92
N PHE A 838 34.83 14.19 -1.22
CA PHE A 838 35.22 15.41 -1.95
C PHE A 838 36.46 15.20 -2.82
N MET A 839 36.65 16.03 -3.83
CA MET A 839 37.81 16.05 -4.73
C MET A 839 38.11 17.49 -5.19
N GLN A 840 39.33 17.77 -5.62
CA GLN A 840 39.64 19.02 -6.33
C GLN A 840 38.98 19.00 -7.71
N SER A 841 38.35 20.11 -8.11
CA SER A 841 37.49 20.17 -9.30
C SER A 841 38.21 20.00 -10.63
N ASP A 842 39.50 20.35 -10.67
CA ASP A 842 40.42 20.18 -11.80
C ASP A 842 41.11 18.80 -11.81
N GLN A 843 41.15 18.09 -10.66
CA GLN A 843 41.79 16.78 -10.52
C GLN A 843 40.78 15.70 -10.06
N PRO A 844 39.97 15.13 -10.97
CA PRO A 844 38.90 14.17 -10.61
C PRO A 844 39.39 12.85 -9.99
N ASN A 845 40.69 12.58 -10.01
CA ASN A 845 41.30 11.42 -9.33
C ASN A 845 41.67 11.71 -7.85
N SER A 846 41.54 12.95 -7.37
CA SER A 846 41.93 13.39 -6.02
C SER A 846 40.92 13.06 -4.90
N ILE A 847 40.05 12.07 -5.12
CA ILE A 847 38.89 11.75 -4.27
C ILE A 847 39.34 11.34 -2.86
N GLN A 848 38.83 12.08 -1.87
CA GLN A 848 39.07 11.90 -0.43
C GLN A 848 37.75 11.72 0.30
N VAL A 849 37.82 11.08 1.49
CA VAL A 849 36.64 10.76 2.31
C VAL A 849 36.88 11.16 3.77
N LEU A 850 36.06 12.09 4.27
CA LEU A 850 35.93 12.39 5.69
C LEU A 850 34.83 11.50 6.27
N LYS A 851 35.20 10.37 6.88
CA LYS A 851 34.26 9.50 7.60
C LYS A 851 33.93 10.10 8.97
N HIS A 852 32.67 10.03 9.37
CA HIS A 852 32.25 10.36 10.73
C HIS A 852 31.13 9.42 11.19
N THR A 853 31.27 8.84 12.38
CA THR A 853 30.35 7.83 12.89
C THR A 853 29.28 8.48 13.75
N LEU A 854 28.05 8.59 13.22
CA LEU A 854 26.88 9.15 13.91
C LEU A 854 26.48 8.41 15.21
N TYR A 855 27.05 7.23 15.45
CA TYR A 855 26.85 6.40 16.64
C TYR A 855 28.19 5.83 17.09
N PRO A 856 28.66 6.08 18.32
CA PRO A 856 29.81 5.37 18.87
C PRO A 856 29.42 3.93 19.25
N ASP A 857 30.31 2.97 18.97
CA ASP A 857 30.15 1.59 19.45
C ASP A 857 30.01 1.58 20.97
N SER A 858 28.87 1.09 21.46
CA SER A 858 28.60 0.93 22.88
C SER A 858 27.91 -0.40 23.15
N THR A 859 28.63 -1.29 23.81
CA THR A 859 28.08 -2.50 24.42
C THR A 859 27.56 -2.19 25.82
N ARG A 860 26.58 -2.98 26.27
CA ARG A 860 25.89 -2.94 27.59
C ARG A 860 24.74 -1.91 27.73
N PRO A 861 23.77 -2.16 28.65
CA PRO A 861 22.42 -1.61 28.50
C PRO A 861 22.00 -0.61 29.59
N THR A 862 21.05 0.27 29.26
CA THR A 862 20.28 1.06 30.23
C THR A 862 18.82 1.16 29.80
N LYS A 863 17.87 1.05 30.75
CA LYS A 863 16.44 1.27 30.50
C LYS A 863 16.12 2.77 30.55
N VAL A 864 15.31 3.26 29.60
CA VAL A 864 14.40 4.40 29.76
C VAL A 864 13.05 4.00 29.13
N VAL A 865 11.95 4.61 29.56
CA VAL A 865 10.58 4.15 29.28
C VAL A 865 9.82 5.18 28.41
N GLU A 866 9.03 4.64 27.48
CA GLU A 866 7.86 5.24 26.80
C GLU A 866 7.96 6.38 25.75
N THR A 867 7.18 6.16 24.67
CA THR A 867 6.50 7.11 23.75
C THR A 867 7.27 7.86 22.66
N SER A 868 6.49 8.15 21.60
CA SER A 868 6.74 9.03 20.43
C SER A 868 7.40 8.41 19.18
N PRO A 869 7.12 8.94 17.95
CA PRO A 869 7.40 8.24 16.69
C PRO A 869 8.84 8.40 16.17
N LYS A 870 9.14 7.68 15.07
CA LYS A 870 10.39 7.83 14.29
C LYS A 870 10.55 9.29 13.80
N PRO A 871 11.75 9.89 13.86
CA PRO A 871 11.96 11.28 13.46
C PRO A 871 12.02 11.46 11.93
N GLU A 872 11.55 12.60 11.45
CA GLU A 872 11.80 13.07 10.08
C GLU A 872 13.29 13.33 9.80
N PRO A 873 13.75 13.34 8.54
CA PRO A 873 15.15 13.60 8.17
C PRO A 873 15.75 14.89 8.76
N LYS A 874 14.95 15.93 9.01
CA LYS A 874 15.38 17.19 9.64
C LYS A 874 16.00 16.98 11.04
N GLY A 875 15.55 15.97 11.80
CA GLY A 875 16.05 15.69 13.15
C GLY A 875 17.49 15.17 13.19
N LEU A 876 18.00 14.59 12.10
CA LEU A 876 19.39 14.13 11.98
C LEU A 876 20.35 15.31 11.77
N LEU A 877 19.97 16.32 10.98
CA LEU A 877 20.79 17.51 10.75
C LEU A 877 20.93 18.37 12.02
N GLN A 878 19.84 18.52 12.79
CA GLN A 878 19.91 19.23 14.08
C GLN A 878 20.78 18.51 15.13
N ARG A 879 20.87 17.17 15.09
CA ARG A 879 21.82 16.41 15.91
C ARG A 879 23.28 16.65 15.48
N TRP A 880 23.55 16.68 14.17
CA TRP A 880 24.87 17.02 13.62
C TRP A 880 25.35 18.41 14.08
N LEU A 881 24.50 19.45 13.95
CA LEU A 881 24.86 20.83 14.30
C LEU A 881 25.14 21.00 15.80
N ARG A 882 24.39 20.34 16.69
CA ARG A 882 24.66 20.33 18.13
C ARG A 882 25.94 19.61 18.52
N VAL A 883 26.27 18.49 17.87
CA VAL A 883 27.53 17.75 18.12
C VAL A 883 28.76 18.57 17.70
N LEU A 884 28.59 19.52 16.77
CA LEU A 884 29.64 20.43 16.29
C LEU A 884 29.62 21.82 16.95
N GLY A 885 28.75 22.08 17.92
CA GLY A 885 28.74 23.32 18.71
C GLY A 885 28.30 24.58 17.94
N LEU A 886 27.53 24.43 16.86
CA LEU A 886 27.10 25.54 15.98
C LEU A 886 25.57 25.80 16.05
N TYR A 887 24.88 25.30 17.08
CA TYR A 887 23.44 25.52 17.34
C TYR A 887 23.03 25.16 18.78
#